data_AF-A0AAD6W5T2-F1
#
_entry.id   AF-A0AAD6W5T2-F1
#
_cell.length_a   1.000
_cell.length_b   1.000
_cell.length_c   1.000
_cell.angle_alpha   90.00
_cell.angle_beta   90.00
_cell.angle_gamma   90.00
#
_symmetry.space_group_name_H-M   'P 1'
#
loop_
_entity.id
_entity.type
_entity.pdbx_description
1 polymer ?
#
loop_
_entity_poly.entity_id
_entity_poly.type
_entity_poly.pdbx_seq_one_letter_code
_entity_poly.pdbx_strand_id
1 'polypeptide(L)'
;METDETDRVLPFQLQFDKPVASQVKIAEWNPEKDLLAMVTEDSKILLHRFNWQRLWTISPGRNITSLCWRPDGKAIAVGLEDGTISLHDVENGKLLRSLKSHIVAVVCLNWEEEGQLIRGDPKNSSSYEDRTSRFFPPAPRVPRMPGVVSGDTGFMDDSEDSYRELSNSSYQRFNILCSGDKDGSICFSIFGIFPIGKINIHKFSVPTPFIDKQTPRQILNSSIYKVSLSKDLCRLIVMCSGELNENTESRESQMVRQGMHSLVLDTSIFWKRKSELHQLAQQASNIEDLTEVIRASLSVMCKQWSDAMHTFHEKFDSLSTLIIDHALDSTPQEEFLSLLGGARTSSAVHQFLVNSLGEVGVKRVLKVICGTAKELQRIVLDHLQPAAEIIGFRMGELRGLSRWRARYHGIGLDEILINNATEKSGMILVQIERFMRVLSSVEQQFSNFFNWLLKCIKLLMQEPSDQLLPYNSELVVIFLKFLYDQDPVKQLLEVDHDIEVDLETMQRVKELVQFGGFSDCEYLQRTLAKEFQQMEDSFKEAFLMPFTTISRKMLCEDLLPLFPLPSSSSSSSASVSMAIPMSISYYEDASQAVSSHQTCQHSFVDYVCFQVPDEPFSDIANCIGVIRGFTHDLSSSKNGYTSLEAVLLCVPAGYECVDLSLYKDSQIVLLLNGASASSESSGDACMMIVQASELPFISISRFTNLNLWNLYQLKDSTVQLQMENEKVRNIPHSVIAPLAVSASRGVACVFAARKRALVYILEEDEEEVPDTE
;
A
#
# COMPACT_ATOMS: atom_id res chain seq x y z
N MET A 1 31.24 -44.44 42.88
CA MET A 1 30.28 -44.79 41.83
C MET A 1 29.28 -43.65 41.78
N GLU A 2 29.71 -42.56 41.17
CA GLU A 2 28.84 -41.48 40.72
C GLU A 2 29.12 -41.42 39.23
N THR A 3 28.10 -41.72 38.44
CA THR A 3 28.16 -41.69 36.99
C THR A 3 28.13 -40.23 36.56
N ASP A 4 29.22 -39.79 35.94
CA ASP A 4 29.27 -38.57 35.13
C ASP A 4 28.20 -38.68 34.02
N GLU A 5 27.01 -38.14 34.27
CA GLU A 5 26.15 -37.67 33.20
C GLU A 5 26.74 -36.34 32.74
N THR A 6 27.58 -36.41 31.71
CA THR A 6 27.93 -35.25 30.89
C THR A 6 26.63 -34.59 30.43
N ASP A 7 26.41 -33.32 30.83
CA ASP A 7 25.30 -32.49 30.36
C ASP A 7 25.24 -32.54 28.83
N ARG A 8 24.32 -33.35 28.28
CA ARG A 8 24.01 -33.33 26.85
C ARG A 8 23.31 -32.01 26.60
N VAL A 9 23.99 -31.07 25.95
CA VAL A 9 23.39 -29.84 25.42
C VAL A 9 22.15 -30.23 24.61
N LEU A 10 20.98 -29.86 25.12
CA LEU A 10 19.71 -30.25 24.51
C LEU A 10 19.48 -29.37 23.28
N PRO A 11 19.27 -29.94 22.08
CA PRO A 11 18.91 -29.16 20.92
C PRO A 11 17.56 -28.46 21.14
N PHE A 12 17.49 -27.20 20.73
CA PHE A 12 16.33 -26.32 20.79
C PHE A 12 15.79 -26.08 22.21
N GLN A 13 16.25 -24.99 22.84
CA GLN A 13 15.84 -24.63 24.19
C GLN A 13 14.39 -24.08 24.17
N LEU A 14 13.47 -24.76 24.87
CA LEU A 14 12.12 -24.25 25.09
C LEU A 14 12.19 -23.08 26.07
N GLN A 15 11.83 -21.89 25.60
CA GLN A 15 11.85 -20.68 26.43
C GLN A 15 10.47 -20.34 26.99
N PHE A 16 9.43 -20.49 26.18
CA PHE A 16 8.06 -20.15 26.57
C PHE A 16 7.07 -21.21 26.14
N ASP A 17 6.13 -21.51 27.03
CA ASP A 17 4.94 -22.28 26.75
C ASP A 17 3.72 -21.54 27.33
N LYS A 18 2.94 -20.93 26.45
CA LYS A 18 1.90 -19.96 26.83
C LYS A 18 0.56 -20.28 26.16
N PRO A 19 -0.56 -20.19 26.92
CA PRO A 19 -1.88 -20.33 26.32
C PRO A 19 -2.21 -19.12 25.45
N VAL A 20 -2.88 -19.38 24.31
CA VAL A 20 -3.39 -18.38 23.37
C VAL A 20 -4.91 -18.38 23.44
N ALA A 21 -5.53 -17.20 23.37
CA ALA A 21 -6.98 -17.08 23.53
C ALA A 21 -7.79 -17.69 22.37
N SER A 22 -7.21 -17.69 21.16
CA SER A 22 -7.80 -18.22 19.93
C SER A 22 -6.73 -18.95 19.11
N GLN A 23 -7.15 -19.78 18.16
CA GLN A 23 -6.20 -20.45 17.27
C GLN A 23 -5.53 -19.40 16.36
N VAL A 24 -4.25 -19.59 16.09
CA VAL A 24 -3.45 -18.71 15.23
C VAL A 24 -3.48 -19.26 13.81
N LYS A 25 -3.84 -18.41 12.85
CA LYS A 25 -3.92 -18.72 11.42
C LYS A 25 -2.62 -18.36 10.70
N ILE A 26 -1.98 -17.25 11.08
CA ILE A 26 -0.76 -16.73 10.46
C ILE A 26 0.16 -16.24 11.58
N ALA A 27 1.45 -16.52 11.49
CA ALA A 27 2.44 -16.02 12.42
C ALA A 27 3.76 -15.74 11.69
N GLU A 28 4.37 -14.59 11.96
CA GLU A 28 5.62 -14.20 11.31
C GLU A 28 6.45 -13.32 12.25
N TRP A 29 7.76 -13.61 12.32
CA TRP A 29 8.71 -12.83 13.08
C TRP A 29 9.12 -11.58 12.33
N ASN A 30 9.36 -10.50 13.07
CA ASN A 30 9.96 -9.31 12.53
C ASN A 30 11.41 -9.61 12.10
N PRO A 31 11.85 -9.12 10.92
CA PRO A 31 13.17 -9.42 10.39
C PRO A 31 14.32 -8.83 11.23
N GLU A 32 14.10 -7.70 11.90
CA GLU A 32 15.13 -6.93 12.61
C GLU A 32 15.00 -7.02 14.15
N LYS A 33 13.76 -6.98 14.64
CA LYS A 33 13.43 -6.86 16.08
C LYS A 33 12.87 -8.15 16.66
N ASP A 34 12.90 -8.26 17.98
CA ASP A 34 12.36 -9.40 18.75
C ASP A 34 10.83 -9.33 18.89
N LEU A 35 10.13 -9.26 17.76
CA LEU A 35 8.69 -9.07 17.67
C LEU A 35 8.04 -10.18 16.84
N LEU A 36 6.93 -10.70 17.33
CA LEU A 36 6.11 -11.72 16.67
C LEU A 36 4.72 -11.15 16.37
N ALA A 37 4.36 -11.10 15.10
CA ALA A 37 3.00 -10.80 14.66
C ALA A 37 2.22 -12.11 14.51
N MET A 38 1.03 -12.15 15.08
CA MET A 38 0.10 -13.29 14.97
C MET A 38 -1.27 -12.81 14.53
N VAL A 39 -1.90 -13.58 13.65
CA VAL A 39 -3.28 -13.39 13.23
C VAL A 39 -4.11 -14.55 13.77
N THR A 40 -5.12 -14.23 14.56
CA THR A 40 -6.04 -15.22 15.12
C THR A 40 -7.19 -15.53 14.16
N GLU A 41 -7.89 -16.65 14.38
CA GLU A 41 -9.10 -17.01 13.60
C GLU A 41 -10.20 -15.94 13.65
N ASP A 42 -10.31 -15.17 14.73
CA ASP A 42 -11.24 -14.04 14.85
C ASP A 42 -10.73 -12.76 14.15
N SER A 43 -9.74 -12.89 13.26
CA SER A 43 -9.20 -11.81 12.43
C SER A 43 -8.69 -10.62 13.24
N LYS A 44 -8.00 -10.92 14.35
CA LYS A 44 -7.26 -9.94 15.13
C LYS A 44 -5.77 -10.11 14.92
N ILE A 45 -5.09 -8.99 14.81
CA ILE A 45 -3.64 -8.92 14.77
C ILE A 45 -3.16 -8.71 16.20
N LEU A 46 -2.30 -9.61 16.66
CA LEU A 46 -1.65 -9.55 17.95
C LEU A 46 -0.15 -9.34 17.72
N LEU A 47 0.39 -8.26 18.28
CA LEU A 47 1.83 -8.05 18.31
C LEU A 47 2.38 -8.40 19.68
N HIS A 48 3.34 -9.32 19.72
CA HIS A 48 4.03 -9.72 20.95
C HIS A 48 5.51 -9.45 20.84
N ARG A 49 6.12 -9.11 21.97
CA ARG A 49 7.57 -9.21 22.17
C ARG A 49 7.97 -10.66 22.37
N PHE A 50 9.25 -10.95 22.17
CA PHE A 50 9.86 -12.24 22.46
C PHE A 50 9.60 -12.76 23.88
N ASN A 51 9.58 -11.88 24.89
CA ASN A 51 9.21 -12.22 26.27
C ASN A 51 7.71 -12.54 26.49
N TRP A 52 6.97 -12.78 25.41
CA TRP A 52 5.52 -13.01 25.38
C TRP A 52 4.65 -11.87 25.91
N GLN A 53 5.22 -10.66 26.03
CA GLN A 53 4.46 -9.46 26.37
C GLN A 53 3.70 -8.96 25.14
N ARG A 54 2.37 -8.88 25.25
CA ARG A 54 1.52 -8.30 24.20
C ARG A 54 1.68 -6.77 24.18
N LEU A 55 2.05 -6.23 23.02
CA LEU A 55 2.16 -4.78 22.80
C LEU A 55 0.80 -4.16 22.50
N TRP A 56 0.11 -4.68 21.49
CA TRP A 56 -1.21 -4.19 21.09
C TRP A 56 -2.04 -5.27 20.39
N THR A 57 -3.31 -4.97 20.17
CA THR A 57 -4.26 -5.82 19.46
C THR A 57 -5.16 -4.96 18.58
N ILE A 58 -5.27 -5.34 17.31
CA ILE A 58 -6.10 -4.61 16.34
C ILE A 58 -7.02 -5.57 15.62
N SER A 59 -8.23 -5.09 15.34
CA SER A 59 -9.14 -5.76 14.42
C SER A 59 -9.45 -4.81 13.27
N PRO A 60 -8.97 -5.11 12.04
CA PRO A 60 -9.29 -4.30 10.87
C PRO A 60 -10.76 -4.44 10.40
N GLY A 61 -11.60 -5.22 11.10
CA GLY A 61 -13.03 -5.39 10.80
C GLY A 61 -13.32 -6.27 9.58
N ARG A 62 -12.30 -6.80 8.92
CA ARG A 62 -12.38 -7.73 7.80
C ARG A 62 -11.52 -8.96 8.07
N ASN A 63 -11.82 -10.04 7.37
CA ASN A 63 -11.06 -11.28 7.47
C ASN A 63 -9.66 -11.11 6.88
N ILE A 64 -8.65 -11.51 7.65
CA ILE A 64 -7.25 -11.41 7.27
C ILE A 64 -6.82 -12.71 6.59
N THR A 65 -6.26 -12.58 5.40
CA THR A 65 -5.88 -13.72 4.55
C THR A 65 -4.37 -13.88 4.44
N SER A 66 -3.61 -12.79 4.54
CA SER A 66 -2.14 -12.80 4.48
C SER A 66 -1.53 -11.69 5.33
N LEU A 67 -0.29 -11.88 5.77
CA LEU A 67 0.50 -10.90 6.52
C LEU A 67 1.94 -10.95 6.01
N CYS A 68 2.62 -9.81 5.97
CA CYS A 68 4.08 -9.75 5.82
C CYS A 68 4.68 -8.53 6.51
N TRP A 69 5.92 -8.65 6.96
CA TRP A 69 6.66 -7.51 7.51
C TRP A 69 7.25 -6.64 6.42
N ARG A 70 7.36 -5.33 6.67
CA ARG A 70 8.27 -4.48 5.92
C ARG A 70 9.71 -4.84 6.31
N PRO A 71 10.67 -4.89 5.37
CA PRO A 71 12.06 -5.31 5.67
C PRO A 71 12.74 -4.53 6.79
N ASP A 72 12.39 -3.25 6.99
CA ASP A 72 12.91 -2.42 8.08
C ASP A 72 12.31 -2.74 9.47
N GLY A 73 11.33 -3.65 9.53
CA GLY A 73 10.64 -4.06 10.75
C GLY A 73 9.77 -2.97 11.39
N LYS A 74 9.45 -1.88 10.68
CA LYS A 74 8.67 -0.75 11.24
C LYS A 74 7.20 -0.71 10.79
N ALA A 75 6.85 -1.47 9.76
CA ALA A 75 5.45 -1.59 9.30
C ALA A 75 5.07 -3.06 9.03
N ILE A 76 3.78 -3.34 9.10
CA ILE A 76 3.18 -4.64 8.75
C ILE A 76 2.19 -4.42 7.62
N ALA A 77 2.30 -5.20 6.55
CA ALA A 77 1.27 -5.27 5.51
C ALA A 77 0.32 -6.43 5.77
N VAL A 78 -0.97 -6.18 5.59
CA VAL A 78 -2.04 -7.13 5.86
C VAL A 78 -2.95 -7.19 4.64
N GLY A 79 -3.14 -8.39 4.10
CA GLY A 79 -4.05 -8.65 2.99
C GLY A 79 -5.42 -9.06 3.52
N LEU A 80 -6.46 -8.43 2.96
CA LEU A 80 -7.85 -8.64 3.35
C LEU A 80 -8.61 -9.43 2.29
N GLU A 81 -9.70 -10.06 2.73
CA GLU A 81 -10.60 -10.84 1.85
C GLU A 81 -11.31 -9.97 0.78
N ASP A 82 -11.43 -8.66 1.00
CA ASP A 82 -12.06 -7.72 0.06
C ASP A 82 -11.11 -7.16 -1.02
N GLY A 83 -9.86 -7.67 -1.07
CA GLY A 83 -8.83 -7.24 -2.01
C GLY A 83 -8.05 -6.00 -1.58
N THR A 84 -8.30 -5.50 -0.37
CA THR A 84 -7.58 -4.39 0.22
C THR A 84 -6.30 -4.86 0.92
N ILE A 85 -5.23 -4.07 0.80
CA ILE A 85 -4.00 -4.22 1.57
C ILE A 85 -3.93 -3.06 2.56
N SER A 86 -3.86 -3.36 3.86
CA SER A 86 -3.67 -2.35 4.90
C SER A 86 -2.24 -2.38 5.43
N LEU A 87 -1.64 -1.20 5.56
CA LEU A 87 -0.34 -0.99 6.19
C LEU A 87 -0.56 -0.49 7.61
N HIS A 88 0.07 -1.14 8.58
CA HIS A 88 -0.02 -0.82 10.00
C HIS A 88 1.34 -0.47 10.59
N ASP A 89 1.36 0.53 11.47
CA ASP A 89 2.54 0.91 12.25
C ASP A 89 2.82 -0.14 13.32
N VAL A 90 4.09 -0.52 13.49
CA VAL A 90 4.51 -1.51 14.48
C VAL A 90 4.48 -0.95 15.90
N GLU A 91 4.68 0.35 16.10
CA GLU A 91 4.80 0.91 17.45
C GLU A 91 3.44 1.04 18.15
N ASN A 92 2.44 1.55 17.43
CA ASN A 92 1.12 1.84 17.97
C ASN A 92 -0.02 1.05 17.30
N GLY A 93 0.28 0.30 16.22
CA GLY A 93 -0.69 -0.48 15.47
C GLY A 93 -1.59 0.33 14.50
N LYS A 94 -1.51 1.65 14.49
CA LYS A 94 -2.41 2.49 13.71
C LYS A 94 -2.36 2.15 12.22
N LEU A 95 -3.52 2.25 11.57
CA LEU A 95 -3.63 2.13 10.12
C LEU A 95 -2.92 3.33 9.48
N LEU A 96 -1.86 3.04 8.73
CA LEU A 96 -1.05 4.02 8.01
C LEU A 96 -1.63 4.30 6.63
N ARG A 97 -1.95 3.24 5.88
CA ARG A 97 -2.51 3.34 4.54
C ARG A 97 -3.40 2.14 4.23
N SER A 98 -4.43 2.35 3.42
CA SER A 98 -5.30 1.30 2.90
C SER A 98 -5.30 1.40 1.37
N LEU A 99 -4.92 0.31 0.70
CA LEU A 99 -4.72 0.25 -0.75
C LEU A 99 -5.61 -0.82 -1.35
N LYS A 100 -6.54 -0.43 -2.22
CA LYS A 100 -7.36 -1.38 -2.96
C LYS A 100 -6.66 -1.82 -4.25
N SER A 101 -5.72 -2.74 -4.12
CA SER A 101 -4.91 -3.25 -5.24
C SER A 101 -5.59 -4.38 -6.00
N HIS A 102 -6.48 -5.12 -5.35
CA HIS A 102 -7.16 -6.29 -5.90
C HIS A 102 -8.68 -6.17 -5.84
N ILE A 103 -9.36 -6.96 -6.68
CA ILE A 103 -10.83 -7.03 -6.74
C ILE A 103 -11.35 -8.14 -5.81
N VAL A 104 -10.51 -9.15 -5.58
CA VAL A 104 -10.80 -10.34 -4.77
C VAL A 104 -9.74 -10.52 -3.67
N ALA A 105 -9.96 -11.49 -2.79
CA ALA A 105 -9.10 -11.77 -1.63
C ALA A 105 -7.61 -11.85 -1.97
N VAL A 106 -6.79 -11.17 -1.17
CA VAL A 106 -5.32 -11.21 -1.24
C VAL A 106 -4.84 -12.48 -0.54
N VAL A 107 -4.30 -13.45 -1.27
CA VAL A 107 -3.96 -14.77 -0.71
C VAL A 107 -2.53 -14.81 -0.15
N CYS A 108 -1.62 -14.04 -0.73
CA CYS A 108 -0.22 -14.01 -0.31
C CYS A 108 0.40 -12.62 -0.49
N LEU A 109 1.34 -12.29 0.40
CA LEU A 109 2.16 -11.09 0.37
C LEU A 109 3.63 -11.48 0.52
N ASN A 110 4.51 -10.75 -0.14
CA ASN A 110 5.95 -10.85 0.06
C ASN A 110 6.57 -9.46 -0.14
N TRP A 111 7.35 -9.01 0.83
CA TRP A 111 7.99 -7.70 0.80
C TRP A 111 9.49 -7.87 0.92
N GLU A 112 10.21 -7.50 -0.13
CA GLU A 112 11.65 -7.68 -0.20
C GLU A 112 12.35 -6.33 -0.39
N GLU A 113 13.55 -6.23 0.20
CA GLU A 113 14.47 -5.11 0.06
C GLU A 113 15.71 -5.54 -0.73
N GLU A 114 16.29 -4.59 -1.46
CA GLU A 114 17.58 -4.79 -2.12
C GLU A 114 18.66 -5.35 -1.17
N GLY A 115 19.27 -6.48 -1.54
CA GLY A 115 20.41 -7.06 -0.82
C GLY A 115 21.65 -6.15 -0.84
N GLN A 116 22.34 -6.01 0.31
CA GLN A 116 23.56 -5.19 0.42
C GLN A 116 24.70 -5.72 -0.46
N LEU A 117 25.26 -4.84 -1.30
CA LEU A 117 26.63 -5.01 -1.81
C LEU A 117 27.62 -4.78 -0.66
N ILE A 118 28.03 -5.86 0.01
CA ILE A 118 29.19 -5.78 0.91
C ILE A 118 30.42 -5.47 0.04
N ARG A 119 31.21 -4.47 0.49
CA ARG A 119 32.52 -4.01 -0.03
C ARG A 119 32.54 -2.94 -1.13
N GLY A 120 32.63 -1.69 -0.66
CA GLY A 120 33.70 -0.78 -1.10
C GLY A 120 33.48 0.00 -2.39
N ASP A 121 32.44 0.85 -2.45
CA ASP A 121 32.59 2.13 -3.16
C ASP A 121 31.54 3.15 -2.67
N PRO A 122 31.89 4.08 -1.77
CA PRO A 122 30.98 5.13 -1.31
C PRO A 122 30.66 6.18 -2.39
N LYS A 123 31.13 5.99 -3.63
CA LYS A 123 31.08 7.01 -4.70
C LYS A 123 30.11 6.72 -5.85
N ASN A 124 29.42 5.56 -5.86
CA ASN A 124 28.43 5.24 -6.89
C ASN A 124 27.00 4.99 -6.38
N SER A 125 26.72 5.18 -5.09
CA SER A 125 25.33 5.32 -4.65
C SER A 125 24.84 6.71 -5.02
N SER A 126 24.34 6.87 -6.26
CA SER A 126 23.49 8.01 -6.59
C SER A 126 22.13 7.84 -5.91
N SER A 127 22.11 7.78 -4.58
CA SER A 127 20.89 7.85 -3.80
C SER A 127 20.24 9.18 -4.14
N TYR A 128 19.01 9.13 -4.64
CA TYR A 128 18.24 10.35 -4.85
C TYR A 128 18.11 11.07 -3.51
N GLU A 129 18.51 12.33 -3.48
CA GLU A 129 18.31 13.17 -2.32
C GLU A 129 17.09 14.06 -2.59
N ASP A 130 16.05 13.93 -1.77
CA ASP A 130 14.89 14.81 -1.85
C ASP A 130 15.32 16.23 -1.45
N ARG A 131 15.37 17.12 -2.45
CA ARG A 131 15.81 18.52 -2.28
C ARG A 131 14.68 19.44 -1.82
N THR A 132 13.45 18.93 -1.68
CA THR A 132 12.28 19.73 -1.34
C THR A 132 12.49 20.49 -0.03
N SER A 133 13.09 19.85 0.98
CA SER A 133 13.41 20.46 2.28
C SER A 133 14.42 21.61 2.23
N ARG A 134 15.16 21.75 1.12
CA ARG A 134 16.10 22.87 0.92
C ARG A 134 15.39 24.16 0.51
N PHE A 135 14.20 24.05 -0.07
CA PHE A 135 13.46 25.17 -0.64
C PHE A 135 12.16 25.46 0.11
N PHE A 136 11.57 24.44 0.73
CA PHE A 136 10.27 24.52 1.39
C PHE A 136 10.36 24.16 2.86
N PRO A 137 9.48 24.76 3.71
CA PRO A 137 9.23 24.25 5.04
C PRO A 137 8.67 22.81 4.98
N PRO A 138 8.55 22.11 6.12
CA PRO A 138 7.88 20.82 6.17
C PRO A 138 6.52 20.89 5.48
N ALA A 139 6.24 19.92 4.60
CA ALA A 139 5.04 19.97 3.78
C ALA A 139 3.77 20.05 4.65
N PRO A 140 2.71 20.73 4.18
CA PRO A 140 1.50 20.97 4.96
C PRO A 140 0.80 19.66 5.33
N ARG A 141 0.03 19.71 6.43
CA ARG A 141 -0.80 18.60 6.91
C ARG A 141 -2.24 18.77 6.43
N VAL A 142 -3.02 17.69 6.49
CA VAL A 142 -4.46 17.76 6.20
C VAL A 142 -5.14 18.68 7.23
N PRO A 143 -5.94 19.68 6.82
CA PRO A 143 -6.64 20.54 7.77
C PRO A 143 -7.71 19.75 8.53
N ARG A 144 -7.77 19.95 9.86
CA ARG A 144 -8.76 19.31 10.73
C ARG A 144 -10.07 20.10 10.70
N MET A 145 -11.22 19.40 10.73
CA MET A 145 -12.51 20.08 10.91
C MET A 145 -12.60 20.68 12.32
N PRO A 146 -12.91 21.99 12.47
CA PRO A 146 -13.16 22.61 13.76
C PRO A 146 -14.36 21.95 14.46
N GLY A 147 -14.21 21.63 15.75
CA GLY A 147 -15.29 21.08 16.58
C GLY A 147 -15.33 19.55 16.69
N VAL A 148 -14.53 18.81 15.92
CA VAL A 148 -14.20 17.42 16.26
C VAL A 148 -13.10 17.47 17.32
N VAL A 149 -13.51 17.48 18.59
CA VAL A 149 -12.60 17.19 19.69
C VAL A 149 -12.14 15.74 19.48
N SER A 150 -10.92 15.55 18.98
CA SER A 150 -10.23 14.27 19.18
C SER A 150 -10.29 13.99 20.67
N GLY A 151 -10.92 12.89 21.05
CA GLY A 151 -11.06 12.52 22.46
C GLY A 151 -9.74 12.68 23.19
N ASP A 152 -9.79 13.35 24.34
CA ASP A 152 -8.73 13.58 25.32
C ASP A 152 -7.55 12.62 25.20
N THR A 153 -6.55 13.01 24.40
CA THR A 153 -5.17 12.53 24.50
C THR A 153 -4.27 13.62 23.91
N GLY A 154 -3.78 14.51 24.78
CA GLY A 154 -2.78 15.54 24.44
C GLY A 154 -1.40 15.00 24.04
N PHE A 155 -1.35 13.80 23.45
CA PHE A 155 -0.17 13.09 22.93
C PHE A 155 -0.35 12.69 21.45
N MET A 156 -1.40 13.16 20.75
CA MET A 156 -1.64 12.78 19.35
C MET A 156 -0.87 13.59 18.31
N ASP A 157 -0.15 14.66 18.69
CA ASP A 157 0.64 15.45 17.73
C ASP A 157 1.83 14.64 17.19
N ASP A 158 2.38 13.70 17.99
CA ASP A 158 3.47 12.81 17.60
C ASP A 158 3.09 11.75 16.52
N SER A 159 1.79 11.58 16.23
CA SER A 159 1.31 10.41 15.48
C SER A 159 1.22 10.54 13.96
N GLU A 160 1.20 11.76 13.42
CA GLU A 160 1.39 11.98 11.98
C GLU A 160 2.86 12.22 11.64
N ASP A 161 3.65 12.73 12.60
CA ASP A 161 5.11 12.79 12.47
C ASP A 161 5.70 11.38 12.41
N SER A 162 5.18 10.43 13.20
CA SER A 162 5.55 9.01 13.07
C SER A 162 5.23 8.45 11.68
N TYR A 163 4.06 8.74 11.09
CA TYR A 163 3.73 8.29 9.73
C TYR A 163 4.67 8.88 8.66
N ARG A 164 4.99 10.17 8.74
CA ARG A 164 5.97 10.78 7.83
C ARG A 164 7.36 10.19 8.00
N GLU A 165 7.82 10.00 9.23
CA GLU A 165 9.08 9.31 9.51
C GLU A 165 9.07 7.86 9.01
N LEU A 166 7.93 7.17 9.10
CA LEU A 166 7.72 5.81 8.58
C LEU A 166 7.70 5.77 7.04
N SER A 167 7.17 6.79 6.38
CA SER A 167 7.23 6.95 4.91
C SER A 167 8.64 7.33 4.46
N ASN A 168 9.30 8.26 5.14
CA ASN A 168 10.67 8.66 4.84
C ASN A 168 11.68 7.54 5.10
N SER A 169 11.47 6.72 6.13
CA SER A 169 12.29 5.52 6.35
C SER A 169 12.07 4.46 5.27
N SER A 170 10.86 4.35 4.72
CA SER A 170 10.60 3.45 3.59
C SER A 170 11.41 3.81 2.34
N TYR A 171 11.76 5.10 2.17
CA TYR A 171 12.55 5.61 1.05
C TYR A 171 14.07 5.45 1.22
N GLN A 172 14.57 4.91 2.34
CA GLN A 172 16.02 4.79 2.53
C GLN A 172 16.65 3.76 1.60
N ARG A 173 15.90 2.72 1.26
CA ARG A 173 16.34 1.59 0.44
C ARG A 173 15.22 1.16 -0.48
N PHE A 174 15.58 0.72 -1.69
CA PHE A 174 14.60 0.28 -2.66
C PHE A 174 14.02 -1.07 -2.24
N ASN A 175 12.70 -1.11 -2.02
CA ASN A 175 11.98 -2.30 -1.62
C ASN A 175 10.64 -2.39 -2.37
N ILE A 176 10.17 -3.61 -2.56
CA ILE A 176 8.98 -3.92 -3.35
C ILE A 176 8.09 -4.87 -2.55
N LEU A 177 6.82 -4.48 -2.43
CA LEU A 177 5.76 -5.34 -1.93
C LEU A 177 5.05 -5.99 -3.13
N CYS A 178 5.09 -7.32 -3.16
CA CYS A 178 4.36 -8.17 -4.09
C CYS A 178 3.11 -8.72 -3.39
N SER A 179 1.99 -8.71 -4.11
CA SER A 179 0.71 -9.22 -3.60
C SER A 179 0.04 -10.09 -4.65
N GLY A 180 -0.40 -11.28 -4.27
CA GLY A 180 -1.12 -12.22 -5.13
C GLY A 180 -2.56 -12.37 -4.69
N ASP A 181 -3.49 -12.33 -5.65
CA ASP A 181 -4.91 -12.58 -5.41
C ASP A 181 -5.33 -14.01 -5.76
N LYS A 182 -6.54 -14.38 -5.35
CA LYS A 182 -7.11 -15.71 -5.61
C LYS A 182 -7.34 -16.01 -7.09
N ASP A 183 -7.51 -14.97 -7.91
CA ASP A 183 -7.84 -15.05 -9.35
C ASP A 183 -6.59 -14.95 -10.25
N GLY A 184 -5.40 -15.24 -9.70
CA GLY A 184 -4.18 -15.32 -10.50
C GLY A 184 -3.57 -13.96 -10.88
N SER A 185 -3.98 -12.85 -10.26
CA SER A 185 -3.36 -11.55 -10.44
C SER A 185 -2.29 -11.27 -9.40
N ILE A 186 -1.17 -10.69 -9.84
CA ILE A 186 -0.07 -10.26 -8.99
C ILE A 186 0.09 -8.75 -9.16
N CYS A 187 0.10 -8.00 -8.07
CA CYS A 187 0.33 -6.56 -8.06
C CYS A 187 1.64 -6.25 -7.33
N PHE A 188 2.40 -5.31 -7.90
CA PHE A 188 3.67 -4.83 -7.37
C PHE A 188 3.51 -3.39 -6.91
N SER A 189 4.03 -3.08 -5.72
CA SER A 189 4.08 -1.71 -5.21
C SER A 189 5.46 -1.41 -4.64
N ILE A 190 6.03 -0.28 -5.04
CA ILE A 190 7.30 0.21 -4.48
C ILE A 190 6.98 0.87 -3.14
N PHE A 191 7.79 0.58 -2.11
CA PHE A 191 7.56 1.04 -0.73
C PHE A 191 6.23 0.59 -0.11
N GLY A 192 5.55 -0.37 -0.73
CA GLY A 192 4.19 -0.76 -0.35
C GLY A 192 3.14 0.33 -0.61
N ILE A 193 3.51 1.43 -1.29
CA ILE A 193 2.65 2.61 -1.47
C ILE A 193 2.38 2.86 -2.95
N PHE A 194 3.41 2.92 -3.79
CA PHE A 194 3.28 3.31 -5.18
C PHE A 194 3.07 2.08 -6.08
N PRO A 195 1.86 1.86 -6.65
CA PRO A 195 1.61 0.73 -7.53
C PRO A 195 2.40 0.88 -8.83
N ILE A 196 3.23 -0.11 -9.15
CA ILE A 196 4.16 -0.04 -10.29
C ILE A 196 3.88 -1.07 -11.38
N GLY A 197 3.09 -2.11 -11.09
CA GLY A 197 2.69 -3.05 -12.12
C GLY A 197 1.67 -4.08 -11.65
N LYS A 198 0.98 -4.66 -12.62
CA LYS A 198 0.06 -5.78 -12.43
C LYS A 198 0.26 -6.82 -13.51
N ILE A 199 0.36 -8.06 -13.06
CA ILE A 199 0.46 -9.26 -13.87
C ILE A 199 -0.81 -10.08 -13.67
N ASN A 200 -1.24 -10.81 -14.69
CA ASN A 200 -2.26 -11.84 -14.55
C ASN A 200 -1.76 -13.14 -15.20
N ILE A 201 -1.69 -14.21 -14.41
CA ILE A 201 -1.06 -15.48 -14.78
C ILE A 201 -1.80 -16.16 -15.94
N HIS A 202 -3.12 -15.98 -16.03
CA HIS A 202 -3.93 -16.55 -17.12
C HIS A 202 -3.58 -15.97 -18.49
N LYS A 203 -2.96 -14.79 -18.55
CA LYS A 203 -2.61 -14.11 -19.81
C LYS A 203 -1.26 -14.54 -20.37
N PHE A 204 -0.44 -15.26 -19.62
CA PHE A 204 0.89 -15.64 -20.08
C PHE A 204 0.86 -16.84 -21.02
N SER A 205 1.57 -16.69 -22.13
CA SER A 205 2.07 -17.80 -22.93
C SER A 205 3.41 -18.25 -22.37
N VAL A 206 3.49 -19.47 -21.87
CA VAL A 206 4.77 -20.05 -21.45
C VAL A 206 5.59 -20.42 -22.68
N PRO A 207 6.84 -19.93 -22.83
CA PRO A 207 7.71 -20.32 -23.92
C PRO A 207 8.14 -21.79 -23.73
N THR A 208 7.78 -22.65 -24.69
CA THR A 208 8.31 -24.03 -24.73
C THR A 208 9.68 -24.02 -25.40
N PRO A 209 10.77 -24.45 -24.72
CA PRO A 209 12.09 -24.12 -25.23
C PRO A 209 12.51 -24.85 -26.53
N PHE A 210 11.92 -25.97 -26.98
CA PHE A 210 12.53 -26.71 -28.12
C PHE A 210 11.62 -27.58 -29.01
N ILE A 211 10.44 -27.11 -29.47
CA ILE A 211 9.68 -27.83 -30.54
C ILE A 211 9.15 -26.87 -31.60
N ASP A 212 9.40 -27.22 -32.86
CA ASP A 212 9.02 -26.55 -34.13
C ASP A 212 7.50 -26.29 -34.32
N LYS A 213 6.67 -26.46 -33.29
CA LYS A 213 5.25 -26.09 -33.30
C LYS A 213 4.94 -25.22 -32.09
N GLN A 214 4.91 -23.91 -32.32
CA GLN A 214 4.52 -22.87 -31.37
C GLN A 214 3.03 -23.02 -30.98
N THR A 215 2.70 -23.89 -30.03
CA THR A 215 1.44 -23.72 -29.28
C THR A 215 1.79 -23.15 -27.91
N PRO A 216 1.49 -21.86 -27.66
CA PRO A 216 1.72 -21.27 -26.34
C PRO A 216 0.88 -22.02 -25.31
N ARG A 217 1.53 -22.51 -24.24
CA ARG A 217 0.82 -23.11 -23.10
C ARG A 217 0.26 -22.00 -22.22
N GLN A 218 -0.98 -22.17 -21.79
CA GLN A 218 -1.65 -21.27 -20.85
C GLN A 218 -2.15 -22.07 -19.65
N ILE A 219 -2.04 -21.47 -18.47
CA ILE A 219 -2.64 -22.00 -17.26
C ILE A 219 -4.01 -21.35 -17.08
N LEU A 220 -5.05 -22.15 -17.21
CA LEU A 220 -6.42 -21.73 -17.00
C LEU A 220 -6.85 -22.04 -15.57
N ASN A 221 -7.81 -21.27 -15.05
CA ASN A 221 -8.37 -21.46 -13.71
C ASN A 221 -7.32 -21.54 -12.59
N SER A 222 -6.20 -20.82 -12.74
CA SER A 222 -5.15 -20.75 -11.74
C SER A 222 -5.50 -19.97 -10.49
N SER A 223 -5.16 -20.53 -9.32
CA SER A 223 -5.15 -19.81 -8.05
C SER A 223 -3.75 -19.76 -7.46
N ILE A 224 -3.34 -18.59 -6.95
CA ILE A 224 -2.02 -18.39 -6.35
C ILE A 224 -2.03 -18.86 -4.89
N TYR A 225 -0.97 -19.55 -4.49
CA TYR A 225 -0.73 -19.96 -3.10
C TYR A 225 0.40 -19.17 -2.45
N LYS A 226 1.51 -18.96 -3.16
CA LYS A 226 2.69 -18.27 -2.64
C LYS A 226 3.44 -17.52 -3.72
N VAL A 227 3.97 -16.36 -3.36
CA VAL A 227 4.86 -15.55 -4.18
C VAL A 227 6.13 -15.27 -3.38
N SER A 228 7.29 -15.30 -4.03
CA SER A 228 8.56 -14.97 -3.40
C SER A 228 9.46 -14.28 -4.41
N LEU A 229 9.85 -13.04 -4.10
CA LEU A 229 10.74 -12.23 -4.91
C LEU A 229 12.19 -12.48 -4.49
N SER A 230 13.10 -12.55 -5.46
CA SER A 230 14.52 -12.73 -5.18
C SER A 230 15.13 -11.49 -4.52
N LYS A 231 16.22 -11.68 -3.75
CA LYS A 231 16.94 -10.58 -3.06
C LYS A 231 17.58 -9.55 -4.01
N ASP A 232 17.86 -9.96 -5.24
CA ASP A 232 18.31 -9.08 -6.32
C ASP A 232 17.15 -8.44 -7.11
N LEU A 233 15.90 -8.73 -6.73
CA LEU A 233 14.65 -8.28 -7.34
C LEU A 233 14.50 -8.66 -8.82
N CYS A 234 15.35 -9.55 -9.35
CA CYS A 234 15.37 -9.90 -10.76
C CYS A 234 14.39 -11.01 -11.15
N ARG A 235 13.96 -11.83 -10.19
CA ARG A 235 13.09 -12.98 -10.48
C ARG A 235 12.03 -13.14 -9.40
N LEU A 236 10.83 -13.51 -9.82
CA LEU A 236 9.72 -13.84 -8.92
C LEU A 236 9.30 -15.29 -9.15
N ILE A 237 9.32 -16.10 -8.10
CA ILE A 237 8.75 -17.46 -8.13
C ILE A 237 7.30 -17.39 -7.65
N VAL A 238 6.40 -18.02 -8.41
CA VAL A 238 4.97 -18.09 -8.11
C VAL A 238 4.52 -19.54 -8.06
N MET A 239 3.98 -19.96 -6.91
CA MET A 239 3.35 -21.26 -6.73
C MET A 239 1.85 -21.12 -6.96
N CYS A 240 1.32 -21.86 -7.93
CA CYS A 240 -0.09 -21.81 -8.29
C CYS A 240 -0.65 -23.21 -8.57
N SER A 241 -1.95 -23.39 -8.35
CA SER A 241 -2.67 -24.50 -8.97
C SER A 241 -3.24 -24.03 -10.31
N GLY A 242 -3.57 -24.95 -11.22
CA GLY A 242 -4.31 -24.62 -12.43
C GLY A 242 -4.36 -25.76 -13.45
N GLU A 243 -5.19 -25.57 -14.48
CA GLU A 243 -5.33 -26.49 -15.60
C GLU A 243 -4.35 -26.09 -16.71
N LEU A 244 -3.42 -26.98 -17.03
CA LEU A 244 -2.49 -26.77 -18.13
C LEU A 244 -3.17 -27.18 -19.45
N ASN A 245 -3.49 -26.20 -20.30
CA ASN A 245 -4.10 -26.50 -21.59
C ASN A 245 -3.01 -26.83 -22.63
N GLU A 246 -3.00 -28.07 -23.12
CA GLU A 246 -2.16 -28.50 -24.23
C GLU A 246 -3.00 -28.58 -25.51
N ASN A 247 -2.76 -27.67 -26.47
CA ASN A 247 -3.42 -27.70 -27.78
C ASN A 247 -2.79 -28.77 -28.70
N THR A 248 -2.75 -30.03 -28.28
CA THR A 248 -2.33 -31.16 -29.13
C THR A 248 -3.56 -31.89 -29.69
N GLU A 249 -3.70 -31.90 -31.02
CA GLU A 249 -4.80 -32.53 -31.78
C GLU A 249 -4.86 -34.08 -31.66
N SER A 250 -4.08 -34.71 -30.77
CA SER A 250 -4.09 -36.16 -30.58
C SER A 250 -5.21 -36.58 -29.62
N ARG A 251 -6.26 -37.18 -30.19
CA ARG A 251 -7.50 -37.67 -29.55
C ARG A 251 -7.37 -38.75 -28.45
N GLU A 252 -6.18 -39.04 -27.91
CA GLU A 252 -5.99 -40.15 -26.96
C GLU A 252 -5.45 -39.77 -25.57
N SER A 253 -5.37 -38.48 -25.21
CA SER A 253 -4.99 -38.09 -23.85
C SER A 253 -5.65 -36.79 -23.36
N GLN A 254 -6.95 -36.61 -23.59
CA GLN A 254 -7.75 -35.58 -22.93
C GLN A 254 -8.05 -35.99 -21.47
N MET A 255 -7.05 -35.97 -20.60
CA MET A 255 -7.29 -35.72 -19.18
C MET A 255 -6.71 -34.35 -18.87
N VAL A 256 -7.57 -33.34 -18.78
CA VAL A 256 -7.21 -32.06 -18.19
C VAL A 256 -6.85 -32.35 -16.73
N ARG A 257 -5.54 -32.37 -16.42
CA ARG A 257 -5.07 -32.58 -15.05
C ARG A 257 -4.89 -31.21 -14.42
N GLN A 258 -5.85 -30.82 -13.58
CA GLN A 258 -5.61 -29.78 -12.59
C GLN A 258 -4.37 -30.18 -11.79
N GLY A 259 -3.40 -29.29 -11.65
CA GLY A 259 -2.13 -29.60 -10.99
C GLY A 259 -1.53 -28.39 -10.30
N MET A 260 -0.55 -28.63 -9.44
CA MET A 260 0.30 -27.61 -8.86
C MET A 260 1.47 -27.33 -9.79
N HIS A 261 1.79 -26.06 -9.97
CA HIS A 261 2.82 -25.55 -10.87
C HIS A 261 3.66 -24.47 -10.19
N SER A 262 4.94 -24.40 -10.54
CA SER A 262 5.86 -23.33 -10.17
C SER A 262 6.22 -22.52 -11.41
N LEU A 263 6.03 -21.21 -11.35
CA LEU A 263 6.32 -20.26 -12.43
C LEU A 263 7.51 -19.38 -12.05
N VAL A 264 8.39 -19.09 -13.00
CA VAL A 264 9.40 -18.02 -12.87
C VAL A 264 9.02 -16.86 -13.76
N LEU A 265 8.96 -15.66 -13.17
CA LEU A 265 8.72 -14.40 -13.87
C LEU A 265 9.98 -13.52 -13.86
N ASP A 266 10.32 -12.94 -15.02
CA ASP A 266 11.39 -11.93 -15.15
C ASP A 266 10.92 -10.60 -14.56
N THR A 267 11.56 -10.19 -13.46
CA THR A 267 11.37 -8.89 -12.82
C THR A 267 12.65 -8.04 -12.85
N SER A 268 13.63 -8.39 -13.70
CA SER A 268 14.94 -7.72 -13.81
C SER A 268 14.86 -6.23 -14.12
N ILE A 269 13.71 -5.74 -14.59
CA ILE A 269 13.44 -4.30 -14.74
C ILE A 269 13.60 -3.54 -13.42
N PHE A 270 13.25 -4.15 -12.28
CA PHE A 270 13.37 -3.54 -10.96
C PHE A 270 14.84 -3.27 -10.62
N TRP A 271 15.71 -4.25 -10.82
CA TRP A 271 17.15 -4.08 -10.60
C TRP A 271 17.79 -3.13 -11.61
N LYS A 272 17.54 -3.35 -12.91
CA LYS A 272 18.16 -2.59 -14.01
C LYS A 272 17.80 -1.10 -14.01
N ARG A 273 16.64 -0.73 -13.46
CA ARG A 273 16.13 0.64 -13.40
C ARG A 273 15.82 1.10 -11.97
N LYS A 274 16.46 0.50 -10.96
CA LYS A 274 16.17 0.76 -9.54
C LYS A 274 16.20 2.24 -9.18
N SER A 275 17.21 2.96 -9.67
CA SER A 275 17.40 4.38 -9.33
C SER A 275 16.29 5.26 -9.89
N GLU A 276 15.87 5.00 -11.13
CA GLU A 276 14.80 5.72 -11.80
C GLU A 276 13.43 5.41 -11.19
N LEU A 277 13.19 4.13 -10.85
CA LEU A 277 11.96 3.67 -10.21
C LEU A 277 11.82 4.20 -8.79
N HIS A 278 12.92 4.19 -8.02
CA HIS A 278 12.99 4.76 -6.68
C HIS A 278 12.59 6.24 -6.70
N GLN A 279 13.22 7.02 -7.59
CA GLN A 279 12.95 8.44 -7.76
C GLN A 279 11.50 8.72 -8.13
N LEU A 280 10.99 8.00 -9.14
CA LEU A 280 9.62 8.16 -9.61
C LEU A 280 8.62 7.82 -8.49
N ALA A 281 8.80 6.69 -7.82
CA ALA A 281 7.90 6.24 -6.77
C ALA A 281 7.86 7.20 -5.58
N GLN A 282 9.02 7.71 -5.15
CA GLN A 282 9.08 8.68 -4.05
C GLN A 282 8.40 10.00 -4.44
N GLN A 283 8.68 10.53 -5.63
CA GLN A 283 8.05 11.78 -6.09
C GLN A 283 6.55 11.64 -6.26
N ALA A 284 6.09 10.58 -6.92
CA ALA A 284 4.68 10.35 -7.17
C ALA A 284 3.90 10.13 -5.85
N SER A 285 4.45 9.36 -4.91
CA SER A 285 3.82 9.15 -3.59
C SER A 285 3.68 10.46 -2.81
N ASN A 286 4.73 11.29 -2.81
CA ASN A 286 4.70 12.59 -2.14
C ASN A 286 3.71 13.56 -2.80
N ILE A 287 3.57 13.52 -4.14
CA ILE A 287 2.58 14.31 -4.88
C ILE A 287 1.16 13.86 -4.52
N GLU A 288 0.92 12.54 -4.43
CA GLU A 288 -0.37 11.98 -4.04
C GLU A 288 -0.79 12.44 -2.63
N ASP A 289 0.14 12.41 -1.66
CA ASP A 289 -0.09 12.87 -0.29
C ASP A 289 -0.47 14.37 -0.25
N LEU A 290 0.25 15.21 -1.01
CA LEU A 290 -0.06 16.63 -1.11
C LEU A 290 -1.39 16.90 -1.84
N THR A 291 -1.74 16.06 -2.80
CA THR A 291 -3.02 16.13 -3.51
C THR A 291 -4.18 15.84 -2.55
N GLU A 292 -4.01 14.90 -1.62
CA GLU A 292 -4.98 14.66 -0.54
C GLU A 292 -5.11 15.88 0.40
N VAL A 293 -4.01 16.56 0.72
CA VAL A 293 -4.06 17.81 1.50
C VAL A 293 -4.93 18.87 0.80
N ILE A 294 -4.77 19.05 -0.52
CA ILE A 294 -5.58 20.01 -1.28
C ILE A 294 -7.05 19.57 -1.31
N ARG A 295 -7.33 18.28 -1.58
CA ARG A 295 -8.70 17.72 -1.59
C ARG A 295 -9.43 17.96 -0.27
N ALA A 296 -8.78 17.61 0.84
CA ALA A 296 -9.33 17.81 2.16
C ALA A 296 -9.51 19.30 2.50
N SER A 297 -8.57 20.16 2.10
CA SER A 297 -8.69 21.61 2.27
C SER A 297 -9.92 22.16 1.57
N LEU A 298 -10.13 21.82 0.29
CA LEU A 298 -11.31 22.23 -0.48
C LEU A 298 -12.61 21.76 0.17
N SER A 299 -12.65 20.50 0.64
CA SER A 299 -13.81 19.93 1.34
C SER A 299 -14.14 20.68 2.63
N VAL A 300 -13.14 20.95 3.48
CA VAL A 300 -13.31 21.70 4.73
C VAL A 300 -13.78 23.13 4.45
N MET A 301 -13.16 23.82 3.48
CA MET A 301 -13.53 25.18 3.11
C MET A 301 -14.97 25.26 2.59
N CYS A 302 -15.37 24.34 1.70
CA CYS A 302 -16.72 24.29 1.14
C CYS A 302 -17.77 24.08 2.23
N LYS A 303 -17.53 23.13 3.15
CA LYS A 303 -18.43 22.86 4.27
C LYS A 303 -18.55 24.06 5.21
N GLN A 304 -17.43 24.61 5.67
CA GLN A 304 -17.43 25.73 6.61
C GLN A 304 -18.12 26.98 6.03
N TRP A 305 -17.86 27.28 4.76
CA TRP A 305 -18.50 28.41 4.10
C TRP A 305 -20.00 28.19 3.93
N SER A 306 -20.42 26.99 3.54
CA SER A 306 -21.84 26.64 3.42
C SER A 306 -22.58 26.76 4.76
N ASP A 307 -21.98 26.30 5.85
CA ASP A 307 -22.55 26.43 7.20
C ASP A 307 -22.68 27.91 7.63
N ALA A 308 -21.70 28.74 7.29
CA ALA A 308 -21.72 30.18 7.57
C ALA A 308 -22.81 30.91 6.75
N MET A 309 -22.92 30.60 5.45
CA MET A 309 -23.93 31.20 4.58
C MET A 309 -25.34 30.71 4.90
N HIS A 310 -25.51 29.46 5.34
CA HIS A 310 -26.80 29.00 5.87
C HIS A 310 -27.27 29.89 7.03
N THR A 311 -26.37 30.31 7.92
CA THR A 311 -26.70 31.22 9.03
C THR A 311 -27.14 32.61 8.52
N PHE A 312 -26.56 33.09 7.41
CA PHE A 312 -26.99 34.32 6.76
C PHE A 312 -28.40 34.17 6.17
N HIS A 313 -28.60 33.18 5.31
CA HIS A 313 -29.88 32.94 4.64
C HIS A 313 -31.02 32.70 5.65
N GLU A 314 -30.82 31.87 6.67
CA GLU A 314 -31.82 31.61 7.72
C GLU A 314 -32.33 32.91 8.37
N LYS A 315 -31.44 33.89 8.58
CA LYS A 315 -31.82 35.19 9.16
C LYS A 315 -32.41 36.14 8.13
N PHE A 316 -31.83 36.26 6.95
CA PHE A 316 -32.23 37.26 5.95
C PHE A 316 -33.44 36.84 5.11
N ASP A 317 -33.70 35.54 4.95
CA ASP A 317 -34.90 35.04 4.25
C ASP A 317 -36.19 35.39 5.02
N SER A 318 -36.09 35.59 6.34
CA SER A 318 -37.23 36.05 7.16
C SER A 318 -37.71 37.46 6.78
N LEU A 319 -36.85 38.28 6.14
CA LEU A 319 -37.28 39.58 5.62
C LEU A 319 -38.20 39.39 4.41
N SER A 320 -37.89 38.46 3.52
CA SER A 320 -38.74 38.14 2.36
C SER A 320 -40.13 37.69 2.81
N THR A 321 -40.24 36.89 3.87
CA THR A 321 -41.54 36.50 4.43
C THR A 321 -42.29 37.69 5.02
N LEU A 322 -41.60 38.59 5.73
CA LEU A 322 -42.24 39.78 6.31
C LEU A 322 -42.73 40.77 5.26
N ILE A 323 -42.00 40.94 4.15
CA ILE A 323 -42.42 41.79 3.03
C ILE A 323 -43.75 41.29 2.45
N ILE A 324 -43.87 39.97 2.25
CA ILE A 324 -45.10 39.33 1.75
C ILE A 324 -46.25 39.49 2.75
N ASP A 325 -46.00 39.29 4.04
CA ASP A 325 -47.00 39.44 5.11
C ASP A 325 -47.56 40.87 5.20
N HIS A 326 -46.75 41.88 4.90
CA HIS A 326 -47.14 43.29 4.84
C HIS A 326 -47.68 43.73 3.47
N ALA A 327 -47.90 42.78 2.54
CA ALA A 327 -48.44 43.00 1.19
C ALA A 327 -47.65 44.04 0.36
N LEU A 328 -46.32 44.00 0.45
CA LEU A 328 -45.41 44.82 -0.36
C LEU A 328 -44.93 44.02 -1.58
N ASP A 329 -44.87 44.67 -2.75
CA ASP A 329 -44.42 44.07 -4.03
C ASP A 329 -42.92 44.29 -4.31
N SER A 330 -42.12 44.53 -3.27
CA SER A 330 -40.69 44.88 -3.36
C SER A 330 -39.77 43.72 -2.96
N THR A 331 -38.55 43.66 -3.49
CA THR A 331 -37.54 42.71 -3.01
C THR A 331 -36.80 43.22 -1.76
N PRO A 332 -36.20 42.34 -0.94
CA PRO A 332 -35.34 42.76 0.18
C PRO A 332 -34.25 43.76 -0.24
N GLN A 333 -33.66 43.58 -1.43
CA GLN A 333 -32.64 44.47 -1.97
C GLN A 333 -33.19 45.86 -2.29
N GLU A 334 -34.36 45.95 -2.90
CA GLU A 334 -35.02 47.23 -3.21
C GLU A 334 -35.36 48.00 -1.93
N GLU A 335 -35.85 47.29 -0.92
CA GLU A 335 -36.16 47.86 0.40
C GLU A 335 -34.88 48.37 1.10
N PHE A 336 -33.78 47.61 1.06
CA PHE A 336 -32.50 48.07 1.60
C PHE A 336 -31.88 49.23 0.80
N LEU A 337 -32.04 49.26 -0.52
CA LEU A 337 -31.60 50.38 -1.36
C LEU A 337 -32.40 51.65 -1.08
N SER A 338 -33.71 51.51 -0.86
CA SER A 338 -34.59 52.61 -0.43
C SER A 338 -34.16 53.17 0.93
N LEU A 339 -33.84 52.29 1.88
CA LEU A 339 -33.29 52.67 3.18
C LEU A 339 -31.95 53.41 3.05
N LEU A 340 -31.05 52.94 2.20
CA LEU A 340 -29.76 53.60 1.95
C LEU A 340 -29.95 54.99 1.31
N GLY A 341 -30.95 55.13 0.43
CA GLY A 341 -31.33 56.39 -0.20
C GLY A 341 -32.00 57.41 0.73
N GLY A 342 -32.21 57.08 2.01
CA GLY A 342 -32.79 57.96 3.01
C GLY A 342 -34.32 57.98 3.05
N ALA A 343 -34.98 56.98 2.46
CA ALA A 343 -36.43 56.81 2.58
C ALA A 343 -36.85 56.42 4.00
N ARG A 344 -38.13 56.62 4.33
CA ARG A 344 -38.71 56.08 5.58
C ARG A 344 -38.69 54.55 5.53
N THR A 345 -38.26 53.91 6.61
CA THR A 345 -38.32 52.44 6.72
C THR A 345 -39.76 51.95 6.56
N SER A 346 -39.98 50.97 5.68
CA SER A 346 -41.25 50.25 5.61
C SER A 346 -41.52 49.49 6.92
N SER A 347 -42.79 49.15 7.18
CA SER A 347 -43.19 48.40 8.38
C SER A 347 -42.50 47.03 8.46
N ALA A 348 -42.30 46.38 7.31
CA ALA A 348 -41.59 45.10 7.21
C ALA A 348 -40.11 45.23 7.60
N VAL A 349 -39.38 46.19 7.01
CA VAL A 349 -37.96 46.42 7.31
C VAL A 349 -37.77 46.88 8.76
N HIS A 350 -38.66 47.73 9.27
CA HIS A 350 -38.60 48.17 10.66
C HIS A 350 -38.79 47.00 11.64
N GLN A 351 -39.79 46.15 11.40
CA GLN A 351 -40.03 44.94 12.18
C GLN A 351 -38.83 43.98 12.10
N PHE A 352 -38.26 43.79 10.91
CA PHE A 352 -37.10 42.92 10.72
C PHE A 352 -35.87 43.41 11.47
N LEU A 353 -35.49 44.68 11.30
CA LEU A 353 -34.28 45.24 11.88
C LEU A 353 -34.33 45.36 13.42
N VAL A 354 -35.50 45.69 13.97
CA VAL A 354 -35.66 45.93 15.41
C VAL A 354 -36.07 44.65 16.17
N ASN A 355 -37.05 43.90 15.65
CA ASN A 355 -37.67 42.80 16.41
C ASN A 355 -37.09 41.43 16.07
N SER A 356 -36.79 41.16 14.80
CA SER A 356 -36.35 39.83 14.35
C SER A 356 -34.83 39.66 14.42
N LEU A 357 -34.10 40.59 13.82
CA LEU A 357 -32.63 40.52 13.70
C LEU A 357 -31.94 41.18 14.89
N GLY A 358 -32.21 42.48 15.11
CA GLY A 358 -31.60 43.28 16.18
C GLY A 358 -30.08 43.42 16.09
N GLU A 359 -29.48 44.21 16.99
CA GLU A 359 -28.02 44.42 17.05
C GLU A 359 -27.27 43.10 17.33
N VAL A 360 -27.80 42.26 18.23
CA VAL A 360 -27.17 40.99 18.60
C VAL A 360 -27.16 40.00 17.43
N GLY A 361 -28.25 39.95 16.65
CA GLY A 361 -28.33 39.10 15.45
C GLY A 361 -27.35 39.54 14.38
N VAL A 362 -27.30 40.84 14.06
CA VAL A 362 -26.32 41.39 13.10
C VAL A 362 -24.88 41.08 13.51
N LYS A 363 -24.50 41.36 14.77
CA LYS A 363 -23.14 41.09 15.26
C LYS A 363 -22.80 39.60 15.21
N ARG A 364 -23.78 38.72 15.48
CA ARG A 364 -23.59 37.27 15.40
C ARG A 364 -23.34 36.82 13.97
N VAL A 365 -24.19 37.21 13.02
CA VAL A 365 -24.04 36.83 11.61
C VAL A 365 -22.75 37.39 11.03
N LEU A 366 -22.44 38.66 11.29
CA LEU A 366 -21.17 39.28 10.89
C LEU A 366 -19.95 38.50 11.43
N LYS A 367 -19.98 38.15 12.71
CA LYS A 367 -18.87 37.39 13.34
C LYS A 367 -18.72 36.00 12.73
N VAL A 368 -19.82 35.33 12.39
CA VAL A 368 -19.79 34.00 11.75
C VAL A 368 -19.21 34.11 10.34
N ILE A 369 -19.76 34.95 9.46
CA ILE A 369 -19.31 35.04 8.06
C ILE A 369 -17.87 35.53 7.95
N CYS A 370 -17.54 36.68 8.56
CA CYS A 370 -16.17 37.21 8.47
C CYS A 370 -15.17 36.37 9.26
N GLY A 371 -15.62 35.69 10.34
CA GLY A 371 -14.79 34.73 11.06
C GLY A 371 -14.43 33.53 10.18
N THR A 372 -15.41 32.96 9.49
CA THR A 372 -15.22 31.86 8.54
C THR A 372 -14.37 32.30 7.34
N ALA A 373 -14.58 33.48 6.78
CA ALA A 373 -13.76 33.99 5.66
C ALA A 373 -12.27 34.07 6.02
N LYS A 374 -11.93 34.56 7.22
CA LYS A 374 -10.55 34.60 7.72
C LYS A 374 -9.98 33.21 7.97
N GLU A 375 -10.81 32.29 8.46
CA GLU A 375 -10.39 30.90 8.65
C GLU A 375 -10.12 30.22 7.30
N LEU A 376 -10.95 30.45 6.28
CA LEU A 376 -10.70 29.99 4.91
C LEU A 376 -9.39 30.56 4.35
N GLN A 377 -9.13 31.86 4.54
CA GLN A 377 -7.84 32.46 4.14
C GLN A 377 -6.66 31.76 4.82
N ARG A 378 -6.79 31.44 6.12
CA ARG A 378 -5.77 30.69 6.86
C ARG A 378 -5.60 29.28 6.31
N ILE A 379 -6.69 28.57 6.00
CA ILE A 379 -6.63 27.23 5.38
C ILE A 379 -5.87 27.29 4.05
N VAL A 380 -6.13 28.31 3.23
CA VAL A 380 -5.44 28.48 1.96
C VAL A 380 -3.95 28.72 2.16
N LEU A 381 -3.57 29.64 3.04
CA LEU A 381 -2.18 30.04 3.27
C LEU A 381 -1.35 28.95 3.99
N ASP A 382 -1.94 28.24 4.94
CA ASP A 382 -1.23 27.26 5.76
C ASP A 382 -1.19 25.86 5.12
N HIS A 383 -2.18 25.52 4.27
CA HIS A 383 -2.34 24.16 3.73
C HIS A 383 -2.37 24.11 2.21
N LEU A 384 -3.32 24.80 1.58
CA LEU A 384 -3.65 24.58 0.17
C LEU A 384 -2.57 25.16 -0.77
N GLN A 385 -2.14 26.41 -0.54
CA GLN A 385 -1.12 27.07 -1.35
C GLN A 385 0.26 26.40 -1.20
N PRO A 386 0.79 26.14 0.01
CA PRO A 386 2.07 25.45 0.15
C PRO A 386 2.06 24.05 -0.50
N ALA A 387 0.93 23.33 -0.44
CA ALA A 387 0.81 22.03 -1.09
C ALA A 387 0.93 22.15 -2.61
N ALA A 388 0.21 23.10 -3.21
CA ALA A 388 0.26 23.34 -4.66
C ALA A 388 1.64 23.79 -5.13
N GLU A 389 2.35 24.63 -4.37
CA GLU A 389 3.70 25.08 -4.69
C GLU A 389 4.71 23.92 -4.67
N ILE A 390 4.64 23.05 -3.65
CA ILE A 390 5.52 21.87 -3.55
C ILE A 390 5.20 20.87 -4.67
N ILE A 391 3.92 20.66 -4.99
CA ILE A 391 3.53 19.83 -6.16
C ILE A 391 4.13 20.41 -7.44
N GLY A 392 4.00 21.73 -7.67
CA GLY A 392 4.56 22.41 -8.84
C GLY A 392 6.08 22.21 -8.95
N PHE A 393 6.80 22.30 -7.83
CA PHE A 393 8.24 22.01 -7.77
C PHE A 393 8.57 20.56 -8.17
N ARG A 394 7.90 19.58 -7.56
CA ARG A 394 8.13 18.15 -7.82
C ARG A 394 7.75 17.76 -9.25
N MET A 395 6.65 18.29 -9.78
CA MET A 395 6.25 18.11 -11.18
C MET A 395 7.27 18.74 -12.13
N GLY A 396 7.86 19.88 -11.78
CA GLY A 396 8.99 20.47 -12.50
C GLY A 396 10.21 19.56 -12.56
N GLU A 397 10.55 18.87 -11.47
CA GLU A 397 11.63 17.86 -11.47
C GLU A 397 11.28 16.66 -12.37
N LEU A 398 10.08 16.09 -12.21
CA LEU A 398 9.60 14.98 -13.06
C LEU A 398 9.58 15.35 -14.55
N ARG A 399 9.23 16.60 -14.88
CA ARG A 399 9.31 17.14 -16.24
C ARG A 399 10.75 17.11 -16.75
N GLY A 400 11.72 17.50 -15.94
CA GLY A 400 13.15 17.38 -16.25
C GLY A 400 13.57 15.92 -16.52
N LEU A 401 13.12 14.99 -15.68
CA LEU A 401 13.42 13.56 -15.81
C LEU A 401 12.79 12.94 -17.07
N SER A 402 11.54 13.31 -17.41
CA SER A 402 10.82 12.81 -18.59
C SER A 402 11.53 13.14 -19.90
N ARG A 403 12.27 14.27 -19.94
CA ARG A 403 13.08 14.67 -21.10
C ARG A 403 14.32 13.79 -21.28
N TRP A 404 14.79 13.12 -20.22
CA TRP A 404 15.91 12.19 -20.30
C TRP A 404 15.48 10.81 -20.78
N ARG A 405 15.11 10.74 -22.07
CA ARG A 405 14.51 9.55 -22.70
C ARG A 405 15.35 8.28 -22.52
N ALA A 406 16.68 8.37 -22.60
CA ALA A 406 17.56 7.20 -22.44
C ALA A 406 17.37 6.45 -21.11
N ARG A 407 17.03 7.16 -20.03
CA ARG A 407 16.81 6.60 -18.69
C ARG A 407 15.34 6.31 -18.44
N TYR A 408 14.48 7.33 -18.57
CA TYR A 408 13.09 7.28 -18.08
C TYR A 408 12.05 6.81 -19.10
N HIS A 409 12.32 6.89 -20.40
CA HIS A 409 11.36 6.40 -21.41
C HIS A 409 11.13 4.88 -21.24
N GLY A 410 12.18 4.14 -20.90
CA GLY A 410 12.10 2.70 -20.65
C GLY A 410 11.26 2.30 -19.43
N ILE A 411 10.98 3.21 -18.49
CA ILE A 411 10.08 2.94 -17.36
C ILE A 411 8.68 3.52 -17.59
N GLY A 412 8.40 4.11 -18.75
CA GLY A 412 7.08 4.64 -19.10
C GLY A 412 6.80 6.08 -18.69
N LEU A 413 7.82 6.87 -18.31
CA LEU A 413 7.63 8.29 -18.01
C LEU A 413 7.49 9.08 -19.31
N ASP A 414 6.26 9.44 -19.66
CA ASP A 414 5.95 10.15 -20.91
C ASP A 414 6.10 11.67 -20.77
N GLU A 415 6.81 12.28 -21.71
CA GLU A 415 7.08 13.71 -21.70
C GLU A 415 5.82 14.56 -21.91
N ILE A 416 4.88 14.11 -22.75
CA ILE A 416 3.67 14.87 -23.09
C ILE A 416 2.72 14.89 -21.90
N LEU A 417 2.49 13.72 -21.28
CA LEU A 417 1.63 13.61 -20.10
C LEU A 417 2.18 14.40 -18.91
N ILE A 418 3.49 14.30 -18.65
CA ILE A 418 4.11 15.05 -17.56
C ILE A 418 4.11 16.55 -17.83
N ASN A 419 4.30 17.00 -19.09
CA ASN A 419 4.14 18.41 -19.45
C ASN A 419 2.72 18.91 -19.16
N ASN A 420 1.69 18.17 -19.59
CA ASN A 420 0.28 18.52 -19.32
C ASN A 420 0.00 18.61 -17.81
N ALA A 421 0.41 17.60 -17.04
CA ALA A 421 0.28 17.58 -15.59
C ALA A 421 1.03 18.75 -14.91
N THR A 422 2.20 19.13 -15.43
CA THR A 422 2.94 20.31 -14.94
C THR A 422 2.19 21.62 -15.22
N GLU A 423 1.57 21.75 -16.40
CA GLU A 423 0.74 22.92 -16.71
C GLU A 423 -0.47 23.01 -15.78
N LYS A 424 -1.17 21.89 -15.52
CA LYS A 424 -2.30 21.84 -14.57
C LYS A 424 -1.89 22.22 -13.14
N SER A 425 -0.69 21.83 -12.72
CA SER A 425 -0.09 22.24 -11.44
C SER A 425 0.19 23.76 -11.38
N GLY A 426 0.50 24.40 -12.50
CA GLY A 426 0.64 25.84 -12.57
C GLY A 426 -0.71 26.57 -12.56
N MET A 427 -1.71 26.02 -13.26
CA MET A 427 -3.07 26.59 -13.32
C MET A 427 -3.72 26.63 -11.94
N ILE A 428 -3.57 25.57 -11.12
CA ILE A 428 -4.14 25.56 -9.77
C ILE A 428 -3.59 26.71 -8.92
N LEU A 429 -2.30 27.07 -9.03
CA LEU A 429 -1.73 28.22 -8.32
C LEU A 429 -2.41 29.54 -8.71
N VAL A 430 -2.71 29.72 -10.00
CA VAL A 430 -3.46 30.90 -10.47
C VAL A 430 -4.89 30.91 -9.92
N GLN A 431 -5.53 29.74 -9.81
CA GLN A 431 -6.87 29.61 -9.23
C GLN A 431 -6.90 29.94 -7.75
N ILE A 432 -5.87 29.54 -7.00
CA ILE A 432 -5.72 29.82 -5.59
C ILE A 432 -5.62 31.33 -5.34
N GLU A 433 -4.77 32.01 -6.11
CA GLU A 433 -4.64 33.47 -6.06
C GLU A 433 -5.95 34.18 -6.42
N ARG A 434 -6.66 33.69 -7.44
CA ARG A 434 -7.98 34.23 -7.79
C ARG A 434 -8.97 34.04 -6.65
N PHE A 435 -9.04 32.84 -6.08
CA PHE A 435 -9.93 32.53 -4.96
C PHE A 435 -9.66 33.44 -3.76
N MET A 436 -8.39 33.62 -3.38
CA MET A 436 -8.01 34.50 -2.27
C MET A 436 -8.45 35.96 -2.49
N ARG A 437 -8.31 36.48 -3.72
CA ARG A 437 -8.77 37.84 -4.05
C ARG A 437 -10.28 37.97 -3.97
N VAL A 438 -11.02 36.99 -4.49
CA VAL A 438 -12.49 36.97 -4.41
C VAL A 438 -12.95 36.88 -2.96
N LEU A 439 -12.37 35.97 -2.18
CA LEU A 439 -12.70 35.78 -0.77
C LEU A 439 -12.45 37.05 0.05
N SER A 440 -11.30 37.71 -0.15
CA SER A 440 -10.97 38.97 0.53
C SER A 440 -11.94 40.10 0.15
N SER A 441 -12.31 40.18 -1.13
CA SER A 441 -13.30 41.16 -1.60
C SER A 441 -14.67 40.90 -0.95
N VAL A 442 -15.15 39.66 -0.94
CA VAL A 442 -16.42 39.25 -0.35
C VAL A 442 -16.45 39.57 1.15
N GLU A 443 -15.40 39.22 1.90
CA GLU A 443 -15.27 39.56 3.32
C GLU A 443 -15.40 41.07 3.56
N GLN A 444 -14.73 41.88 2.73
CA GLN A 444 -14.79 43.34 2.83
C GLN A 444 -16.21 43.86 2.55
N GLN A 445 -16.90 43.34 1.53
CA GLN A 445 -18.27 43.77 1.20
C GLN A 445 -19.27 43.40 2.31
N PHE A 446 -19.21 42.18 2.84
CA PHE A 446 -20.05 41.76 3.97
C PHE A 446 -19.79 42.62 5.21
N SER A 447 -18.52 42.84 5.56
CA SER A 447 -18.15 43.71 6.69
C SER A 447 -18.73 45.12 6.52
N ASN A 448 -18.59 45.71 5.33
CA ASN A 448 -19.12 47.03 5.03
C ASN A 448 -20.66 47.09 5.11
N PHE A 449 -21.35 46.09 4.56
CA PHE A 449 -22.81 45.97 4.62
C PHE A 449 -23.32 45.87 6.06
N PHE A 450 -22.73 45.01 6.88
CA PHE A 450 -23.16 44.85 8.27
C PHE A 450 -22.82 46.05 9.16
N ASN A 451 -21.71 46.74 8.91
CA ASN A 451 -21.39 47.99 9.62
C ASN A 451 -22.43 49.08 9.30
N TRP A 452 -22.86 49.18 8.05
CA TRP A 452 -23.97 50.05 7.65
C TRP A 452 -25.28 49.63 8.33
N LEU A 453 -25.64 48.35 8.27
CA LEU A 453 -26.88 47.82 8.85
C LEU A 453 -26.96 48.05 10.36
N LEU A 454 -25.83 47.85 11.06
CA LEU A 454 -25.72 48.11 12.49
C LEU A 454 -25.93 49.59 12.82
N LYS A 455 -25.43 50.50 11.99
CA LYS A 455 -25.69 51.94 12.12
C LYS A 455 -27.16 52.28 11.91
N CYS A 456 -27.83 51.65 10.93
CA CYS A 456 -29.27 51.81 10.74
C CYS A 456 -30.06 51.35 11.97
N ILE A 457 -29.73 50.20 12.56
CA ILE A 457 -30.39 49.70 13.77
C ILE A 457 -30.23 50.68 14.93
N LYS A 458 -29.02 51.18 15.19
CA LYS A 458 -28.80 52.16 16.28
C LYS A 458 -29.56 53.46 16.09
N LEU A 459 -29.64 53.96 14.85
CA LEU A 459 -30.44 55.15 14.53
C LEU A 459 -31.94 54.92 14.77
N LEU A 460 -32.47 53.75 14.41
CA LEU A 460 -33.87 53.40 14.66
C LEU A 460 -34.18 53.26 16.15
N MET A 461 -33.21 52.78 16.93
CA MET A 461 -33.31 52.62 18.39
C MET A 461 -32.99 53.91 19.18
N GLN A 462 -32.63 55.01 18.50
CA GLN A 462 -32.20 56.27 19.11
C GLN A 462 -30.97 56.13 20.04
N GLU A 463 -30.10 55.17 19.74
CA GLU A 463 -28.86 54.93 20.48
C GLU A 463 -27.66 55.67 19.85
N PRO A 464 -26.64 56.06 20.65
CA PRO A 464 -25.47 56.75 20.12
C PRO A 464 -24.66 55.86 19.15
N SER A 465 -24.34 56.40 17.97
CA SER A 465 -23.60 55.71 16.91
C SER A 465 -22.08 55.91 16.93
N ASP A 466 -21.56 56.68 17.90
CA ASP A 466 -20.19 57.24 17.88
C ASP A 466 -19.07 56.19 17.98
N GLN A 467 -19.39 54.93 18.28
CA GLN A 467 -18.44 53.81 18.38
C GLN A 467 -18.44 52.87 17.16
N LEU A 468 -19.22 53.15 16.12
CA LEU A 468 -19.32 52.28 14.95
C LEU A 468 -18.24 52.55 13.91
N LEU A 469 -17.79 51.50 13.23
CA LEU A 469 -16.89 51.61 12.10
C LEU A 469 -17.54 52.38 10.94
N PRO A 470 -16.79 53.21 10.20
CA PRO A 470 -17.31 53.88 9.02
C PRO A 470 -17.66 52.87 7.93
N TYR A 471 -18.64 53.20 7.09
CA TYR A 471 -19.04 52.40 5.94
C TYR A 471 -18.97 53.24 4.65
N ASN A 472 -18.76 52.58 3.52
CA ASN A 472 -18.83 53.16 2.18
C ASN A 472 -20.17 52.78 1.53
N SER A 473 -20.97 53.78 1.15
CA SER A 473 -22.29 53.59 0.53
C SER A 473 -22.22 52.91 -0.84
N GLU A 474 -21.19 53.17 -1.64
CA GLU A 474 -21.03 52.54 -2.96
C GLU A 474 -20.84 51.03 -2.82
N LEU A 475 -20.05 50.60 -1.84
CA LEU A 475 -19.84 49.19 -1.53
C LEU A 475 -21.12 48.52 -1.02
N VAL A 476 -21.98 49.23 -0.27
CA VAL A 476 -23.31 48.71 0.11
C VAL A 476 -24.17 48.46 -1.13
N VAL A 477 -24.17 49.38 -2.10
CA VAL A 477 -24.91 49.21 -3.37
C VAL A 477 -24.38 48.02 -4.15
N ILE A 478 -23.05 47.86 -4.26
CA ILE A 478 -22.42 46.72 -4.93
C ILE A 478 -22.82 45.40 -4.24
N PHE A 479 -22.75 45.36 -2.91
CA PHE A 479 -23.17 44.19 -2.14
C PHE A 479 -24.63 43.82 -2.41
N LEU A 480 -25.56 44.78 -2.30
CA LEU A 480 -26.98 44.53 -2.51
C LEU A 480 -27.29 44.05 -3.93
N LYS A 481 -26.56 44.57 -4.93
CA LYS A 481 -26.79 44.20 -6.33
C LYS A 481 -26.19 42.86 -6.73
N PHE A 482 -25.03 42.50 -6.17
CA PHE A 482 -24.22 41.38 -6.68
C PHE A 482 -23.94 40.27 -5.68
N LEU A 483 -24.01 40.52 -4.36
CA LEU A 483 -23.64 39.54 -3.33
C LEU A 483 -24.79 39.16 -2.39
N TYR A 484 -25.90 39.88 -2.41
CA TYR A 484 -27.04 39.58 -1.53
C TYR A 484 -27.66 38.21 -1.85
N ASP A 485 -27.85 37.91 -3.14
CA ASP A 485 -28.40 36.63 -3.63
C ASP A 485 -27.37 35.71 -4.30
N GLN A 486 -26.15 36.20 -4.55
CA GLN A 486 -25.10 35.39 -5.18
C GLN A 486 -23.97 35.08 -4.20
N ASP A 487 -23.45 33.86 -4.33
CA ASP A 487 -22.33 33.38 -3.53
C ASP A 487 -21.14 33.00 -4.42
N PRO A 488 -20.29 33.96 -4.80
CA PRO A 488 -19.14 33.69 -5.66
C PRO A 488 -18.07 32.81 -4.99
N VAL A 489 -18.03 32.75 -3.65
CA VAL A 489 -17.10 31.89 -2.93
C VAL A 489 -17.51 30.44 -3.07
N LYS A 490 -18.80 30.14 -2.88
CA LYS A 490 -19.36 28.80 -3.09
C LYS A 490 -19.22 28.36 -4.55
N GLN A 491 -19.53 29.23 -5.50
CA GLN A 491 -19.37 28.94 -6.93
C GLN A 491 -17.94 28.49 -7.27
N LEU A 492 -16.91 29.11 -6.68
CA LEU A 492 -15.52 28.73 -6.90
C LEU A 492 -15.13 27.39 -6.26
N LEU A 493 -15.83 26.95 -5.22
CA LEU A 493 -15.56 25.71 -4.49
C LEU A 493 -16.35 24.51 -5.02
N GLU A 494 -17.30 24.71 -5.94
CA GLU A 494 -18.12 23.68 -6.55
C GLU A 494 -17.62 23.30 -7.97
N VAL A 495 -17.94 22.10 -8.43
CA VAL A 495 -17.45 21.55 -9.70
C VAL A 495 -18.34 21.92 -10.90
N ASP A 496 -19.64 22.10 -10.67
CA ASP A 496 -20.66 22.17 -11.73
C ASP A 496 -20.92 23.59 -12.29
N HIS A 497 -20.04 24.54 -12.00
CA HIS A 497 -20.18 25.92 -12.45
C HIS A 497 -19.12 26.30 -13.48
N ASP A 498 -19.55 27.00 -14.54
CA ASP A 498 -18.67 27.69 -15.47
C ASP A 498 -18.75 29.20 -15.22
N ILE A 499 -17.59 29.84 -15.23
CA ILE A 499 -17.42 31.26 -14.93
C ILE A 499 -17.33 32.02 -16.23
N GLU A 500 -18.21 33.00 -16.40
CA GLU A 500 -18.13 33.92 -17.53
C GLU A 500 -16.94 34.86 -17.34
N VAL A 501 -16.06 34.88 -18.35
CA VAL A 501 -14.88 35.76 -18.41
C VAL A 501 -15.03 36.65 -19.65
N ASP A 502 -14.68 37.91 -19.50
CA ASP A 502 -14.78 38.86 -20.60
C ASP A 502 -13.88 38.48 -21.79
N LEU A 503 -14.36 38.77 -23.00
CA LEU A 503 -13.70 38.36 -24.24
C LEU A 503 -12.29 38.96 -24.38
N GLU A 504 -12.08 40.17 -23.86
CA GLU A 504 -10.79 40.87 -23.92
C GLU A 504 -9.74 40.15 -23.06
N THR A 505 -10.08 39.79 -21.82
CA THR A 505 -9.23 38.99 -20.94
C THR A 505 -8.91 37.65 -21.59
N MET A 506 -9.91 36.96 -22.16
CA MET A 506 -9.68 35.68 -22.85
C MET A 506 -8.74 35.81 -24.06
N GLN A 507 -8.81 36.93 -24.79
CA GLN A 507 -7.88 37.20 -25.88
C GLN A 507 -6.46 37.43 -25.37
N ARG A 508 -6.29 38.21 -24.29
CA ARG A 508 -4.97 38.43 -23.67
C ARG A 508 -4.36 37.12 -23.15
N VAL A 509 -5.16 36.23 -22.57
CA VAL A 509 -4.69 34.90 -22.12
C VAL A 509 -4.19 34.07 -23.31
N LYS A 510 -4.89 34.10 -24.45
CA LYS A 510 -4.44 33.41 -25.68
C LYS A 510 -3.13 33.98 -26.22
N GLU A 511 -2.91 35.29 -26.08
CA GLU A 511 -1.64 35.93 -26.47
C GLU A 511 -0.48 35.49 -25.55
N LEU A 512 -0.73 35.24 -24.26
CA LEU A 512 0.30 34.77 -23.32
C LEU A 512 0.88 33.40 -23.70
N VAL A 513 0.14 32.56 -24.43
CA VAL A 513 0.65 31.27 -24.96
C VAL A 513 1.93 31.49 -25.78
N GLN A 514 2.00 32.58 -26.56
CA GLN A 514 3.16 32.92 -27.39
C GLN A 514 4.39 33.30 -26.55
N PHE A 515 4.18 33.73 -25.31
CA PHE A 515 5.23 34.10 -24.35
C PHE A 515 5.57 32.97 -23.37
N GLY A 516 5.08 31.74 -23.60
CA GLY A 516 5.30 30.60 -22.72
C GLY A 516 4.27 30.47 -21.59
N GLY A 517 3.12 31.12 -21.72
CA GLY A 517 1.94 30.85 -20.90
C GLY A 517 1.36 29.45 -21.13
N PHE A 518 0.35 29.08 -20.35
CA PHE A 518 -0.28 27.76 -20.42
C PHE A 518 -0.94 27.48 -21.76
N SER A 519 -0.89 26.25 -22.24
CA SER A 519 -1.49 25.86 -23.52
C SER A 519 -3.02 25.87 -23.47
N ASP A 520 -3.59 25.42 -22.35
CA ASP A 520 -5.01 25.51 -22.05
C ASP A 520 -5.36 26.94 -21.59
N CYS A 521 -6.16 27.65 -22.37
CA CYS A 521 -6.57 29.03 -22.11
C CYS A 521 -7.92 29.14 -21.37
N GLU A 522 -8.62 28.03 -21.15
CA GLU A 522 -9.96 28.01 -20.56
C GLU A 522 -9.93 27.89 -19.04
N TYR A 523 -8.75 27.79 -18.42
CA TYR A 523 -8.61 27.64 -16.97
C TYR A 523 -9.35 28.74 -16.18
N LEU A 524 -9.41 29.98 -16.70
CA LEU A 524 -10.16 31.07 -16.04
C LEU A 524 -11.69 30.88 -16.05
N GLN A 525 -12.22 30.06 -16.97
CA GLN A 525 -13.65 29.78 -17.03
C GLN A 525 -14.08 28.66 -16.07
N ARG A 526 -13.12 27.97 -15.45
CA ARG A 526 -13.39 26.87 -14.53
C ARG A 526 -13.19 27.31 -13.09
N THR A 527 -13.83 26.61 -12.17
CA THR A 527 -13.74 26.85 -10.73
C THR A 527 -12.44 26.29 -10.15
N LEU A 528 -12.12 26.64 -8.89
CA LEU A 528 -10.96 26.09 -8.20
C LEU A 528 -11.09 24.56 -8.05
N ALA A 529 -12.29 24.09 -7.71
CA ALA A 529 -12.57 22.65 -7.56
C ALA A 529 -12.48 21.89 -8.90
N LYS A 530 -13.02 22.46 -9.99
CA LYS A 530 -12.95 21.86 -11.33
C LYS A 530 -11.52 21.80 -11.86
N GLU A 531 -10.71 22.84 -11.64
CA GLU A 531 -9.28 22.83 -11.99
C GLU A 531 -8.48 21.83 -11.14
N PHE A 532 -8.80 21.69 -9.85
CA PHE A 532 -8.20 20.65 -9.02
C PHE A 532 -8.51 19.24 -9.55
N GLN A 533 -9.74 18.98 -9.97
CA GLN A 533 -10.12 17.69 -10.58
C GLN A 533 -9.34 17.42 -11.88
N GLN A 534 -9.22 18.41 -12.76
CA GLN A 534 -8.42 18.30 -13.99
C GLN A 534 -6.95 17.99 -13.71
N MET A 535 -6.37 18.62 -12.68
CA MET A 535 -5.02 18.33 -12.22
C MET A 535 -4.90 16.89 -11.71
N GLU A 536 -5.82 16.45 -10.86
CA GLU A 536 -5.82 15.09 -10.32
C GLU A 536 -5.92 14.03 -11.42
N ASP A 537 -6.81 14.21 -12.38
CA ASP A 537 -6.98 13.28 -13.50
C ASP A 537 -5.72 13.23 -14.38
N SER A 538 -5.08 14.38 -14.62
CA SER A 538 -3.81 14.43 -15.35
C SER A 538 -2.67 13.69 -14.63
N PHE A 539 -2.64 13.71 -13.29
CA PHE A 539 -1.65 12.97 -12.49
C PHE A 539 -1.89 11.46 -12.59
N LYS A 540 -3.15 11.03 -12.50
CA LYS A 540 -3.53 9.62 -12.67
C LYS A 540 -3.10 9.09 -14.03
N GLU A 541 -3.35 9.84 -15.10
CA GLU A 541 -2.92 9.45 -16.45
C GLU A 541 -1.39 9.37 -16.57
N ALA A 542 -0.68 10.38 -16.05
CA ALA A 542 0.79 10.44 -16.11
C ALA A 542 1.45 9.27 -15.36
N PHE A 543 0.94 8.90 -14.19
CA PHE A 543 1.49 7.81 -13.38
C PHE A 543 0.97 6.41 -13.77
N LEU A 544 -0.10 6.32 -14.55
CA LEU A 544 -0.58 5.06 -15.14
C LEU A 544 0.34 4.54 -16.25
N MET A 545 1.04 5.42 -16.98
CA MET A 545 1.96 5.01 -18.05
C MET A 545 3.15 4.19 -17.56
N PRO A 546 3.84 4.57 -16.46
CA PRO A 546 4.83 3.70 -15.84
C PRO A 546 4.28 2.33 -15.43
N PHE A 547 3.11 2.33 -14.79
CA PHE A 547 2.42 1.12 -14.37
C PHE A 547 2.19 0.15 -15.55
N THR A 548 1.62 0.65 -16.65
CA THR A 548 1.34 -0.17 -17.84
C THR A 548 2.61 -0.62 -18.57
N THR A 549 3.64 0.23 -18.63
CA THR A 549 4.90 -0.07 -19.31
C THR A 549 5.66 -1.19 -18.61
N ILE A 550 5.73 -1.15 -17.27
CA ILE A 550 6.43 -2.15 -16.46
C ILE A 550 5.65 -3.47 -16.45
N SER A 551 4.32 -3.40 -16.34
CA SER A 551 3.45 -4.59 -16.45
C SER A 551 3.66 -5.37 -17.76
N ARG A 552 3.92 -4.66 -18.88
CA ARG A 552 4.20 -5.30 -20.19
C ARG A 552 5.60 -5.90 -20.31
N LYS A 553 6.55 -5.45 -19.48
CA LYS A 553 7.95 -5.93 -19.52
C LYS A 553 8.17 -7.20 -18.70
N MET A 554 7.27 -7.48 -17.77
CA MET A 554 7.33 -8.70 -16.97
C MET A 554 6.80 -9.87 -17.80
N LEU A 555 7.64 -10.89 -17.97
CA LEU A 555 7.35 -12.06 -18.78
C LEU A 555 7.55 -13.33 -17.95
N CYS A 556 6.83 -14.38 -18.31
CA CYS A 556 7.09 -15.71 -17.77
C CYS A 556 8.29 -16.33 -18.49
N GLU A 557 9.35 -16.64 -17.74
CA GLU A 557 10.56 -17.27 -18.25
C GLU A 557 10.42 -18.78 -18.35
N ASP A 558 9.89 -19.42 -17.29
CA ASP A 558 9.81 -20.87 -17.19
C ASP A 558 8.58 -21.34 -16.37
N LEU A 559 8.17 -22.58 -16.62
CA LEU A 559 7.07 -23.27 -15.95
C LEU A 559 7.49 -24.70 -15.61
N LEU A 560 7.39 -25.04 -14.32
CA LEU A 560 7.61 -26.39 -13.81
C LEU A 560 6.32 -26.98 -13.24
N PRO A 561 5.71 -27.99 -13.89
CA PRO A 561 4.57 -28.71 -13.32
C PRO A 561 5.03 -29.66 -12.21
N LEU A 562 4.49 -29.53 -11.00
CA LEU A 562 4.94 -30.24 -9.79
C LEU A 562 4.23 -31.58 -9.60
N PHE A 563 2.91 -31.57 -9.42
CA PHE A 563 2.10 -32.77 -9.22
C PHE A 563 0.63 -32.51 -9.58
N PRO A 564 -0.12 -33.53 -10.05
CA PRO A 564 -1.54 -33.40 -10.30
C PRO A 564 -2.33 -33.31 -8.98
N LEU A 565 -3.39 -32.51 -8.97
CA LEU A 565 -4.37 -32.46 -7.90
C LEU A 565 -5.60 -33.31 -8.29
N PRO A 566 -6.25 -34.00 -7.34
CA PRO A 566 -7.46 -34.75 -7.63
C PRO A 566 -8.56 -33.81 -8.14
N SER A 567 -9.20 -34.16 -9.25
CA SER A 567 -10.34 -33.41 -9.79
C SER A 567 -11.48 -33.44 -8.77
N SER A 568 -11.98 -32.27 -8.37
CA SER A 568 -13.10 -32.12 -7.44
C SER A 568 -14.43 -32.59 -8.05
N SER A 569 -14.58 -33.90 -8.28
CA SER A 569 -15.79 -34.54 -8.80
C SER A 569 -16.53 -35.35 -7.74
N SER A 570 -16.74 -34.78 -6.55
CA SER A 570 -17.78 -35.26 -5.64
C SER A 570 -18.31 -34.12 -4.78
N SER A 571 -19.57 -33.77 -5.05
CA SER A 571 -20.42 -32.92 -4.24
C SER A 571 -20.60 -33.48 -2.83
N SER A 572 -19.82 -33.00 -1.87
CA SER A 572 -20.19 -33.03 -0.45
C SER A 572 -19.47 -31.91 0.30
N SER A 573 -20.26 -30.94 0.73
CA SER A 573 -20.03 -29.93 1.76
C SER A 573 -18.81 -30.14 2.68
N ALA A 574 -17.67 -29.57 2.31
CA ALA A 574 -16.71 -28.86 3.16
C ALA A 574 -15.51 -28.52 2.27
N SER A 575 -15.40 -27.28 1.81
CA SER A 575 -14.20 -26.77 1.16
C SER A 575 -13.07 -26.66 2.20
N VAL A 576 -12.50 -27.79 2.62
CA VAL A 576 -11.23 -27.79 3.33
C VAL A 576 -10.19 -27.47 2.28
N SER A 577 -9.83 -26.20 2.18
CA SER A 577 -8.62 -25.75 1.50
C SER A 577 -7.46 -26.57 2.06
N MET A 578 -6.99 -27.59 1.35
CA MET A 578 -5.74 -28.26 1.71
C MET A 578 -4.63 -27.21 1.61
N ALA A 579 -4.21 -26.69 2.75
CA ALA A 579 -3.05 -25.83 2.86
C ALA A 579 -1.83 -26.73 2.70
N ILE A 580 -1.29 -26.83 1.48
CA ILE A 580 -0.09 -27.60 1.21
C ILE A 580 1.09 -26.80 1.78
N PRO A 581 1.84 -27.34 2.77
CA PRO A 581 3.04 -26.69 3.29
C PRO A 581 4.02 -26.40 2.17
N MET A 582 4.44 -25.14 2.07
CA MET A 582 5.41 -24.71 1.08
C MET A 582 6.23 -23.53 1.56
N SER A 583 7.52 -23.55 1.25
CA SER A 583 8.44 -22.47 1.55
C SER A 583 9.39 -22.25 0.38
N ILE A 584 9.70 -20.98 0.14
CA ILE A 584 10.58 -20.53 -0.94
C ILE A 584 11.56 -19.55 -0.33
N SER A 585 12.85 -19.72 -0.60
CA SER A 585 13.89 -18.79 -0.19
C SER A 585 15.03 -18.75 -1.19
N TYR A 586 15.86 -17.73 -1.07
CA TYR A 586 17.03 -17.49 -1.91
C TYR A 586 18.27 -17.40 -1.04
N TYR A 587 19.30 -18.18 -1.35
CA TYR A 587 20.60 -18.17 -0.67
C TYR A 587 21.71 -17.74 -1.62
N GLU A 588 22.77 -17.15 -1.08
CA GLU A 588 23.95 -16.81 -1.87
C GLU A 588 24.74 -18.08 -2.22
N ASP A 589 25.11 -18.24 -3.49
CA ASP A 589 25.97 -19.33 -3.92
C ASP A 589 27.43 -19.05 -3.52
N ALA A 590 27.89 -19.70 -2.45
CA ALA A 590 29.28 -19.60 -1.99
C ALA A 590 30.29 -20.16 -3.01
N SER A 591 29.85 -21.01 -3.96
CA SER A 591 30.76 -21.70 -4.89
C SER A 591 31.28 -20.80 -6.02
N GLN A 592 30.58 -19.70 -6.35
CA GLN A 592 30.96 -18.79 -7.45
C GLN A 592 31.76 -17.55 -7.00
N ALA A 593 31.92 -17.33 -5.69
CA ALA A 593 32.61 -16.16 -5.13
C ALA A 593 34.12 -16.08 -5.51
N VAL A 594 34.70 -17.15 -6.07
CA VAL A 594 36.13 -17.27 -6.34
C VAL A 594 36.52 -16.94 -7.79
N SER A 595 35.57 -16.80 -8.73
CA SER A 595 35.92 -16.64 -10.15
C SER A 595 35.00 -15.72 -10.96
N SER A 596 35.18 -14.40 -10.87
CA SER A 596 35.18 -13.50 -12.05
C SER A 596 35.39 -12.04 -11.66
N HIS A 597 36.42 -11.41 -12.23
CA HIS A 597 36.71 -9.98 -12.07
C HIS A 597 35.94 -9.08 -13.04
N GLN A 598 34.89 -9.56 -13.71
CA GLN A 598 34.10 -8.75 -14.64
C GLN A 598 32.62 -9.13 -14.50
N THR A 599 31.80 -8.12 -14.14
CA THR A 599 30.36 -8.14 -13.82
C THR A 599 29.96 -8.92 -12.55
N CYS A 600 30.00 -8.26 -11.38
CA CYS A 600 29.38 -8.76 -10.15
C CYS A 600 27.85 -8.87 -10.32
N GLN A 601 27.37 -10.05 -10.72
CA GLN A 601 26.03 -10.52 -10.35
C GLN A 601 26.26 -11.62 -9.31
N HIS A 602 25.93 -11.35 -8.04
CA HIS A 602 25.85 -12.41 -7.05
C HIS A 602 24.81 -13.42 -7.54
N SER A 603 25.21 -14.67 -7.76
CA SER A 603 24.26 -15.71 -8.14
C SER A 603 23.57 -16.22 -6.87
N PHE A 604 22.29 -15.89 -6.72
CA PHE A 604 21.44 -16.50 -5.71
C PHE A 604 20.92 -17.84 -6.22
N VAL A 605 20.95 -18.87 -5.37
CA VAL A 605 20.30 -20.15 -5.61
C VAL A 605 18.93 -20.10 -4.94
N ASP A 606 17.88 -20.33 -5.72
CA ASP A 606 16.54 -20.51 -5.21
C ASP A 606 16.36 -21.93 -4.64
N TYR A 607 15.65 -22.04 -3.52
CA TYR A 607 15.19 -23.29 -2.93
C TYR A 607 13.67 -23.27 -2.83
N VAL A 608 13.01 -24.31 -3.34
CA VAL A 608 11.56 -24.47 -3.28
C VAL A 608 11.24 -25.77 -2.57
N CYS A 609 10.63 -25.69 -1.40
CA CYS A 609 10.22 -26.82 -0.59
C CYS A 609 8.70 -26.94 -0.58
N PHE A 610 8.17 -28.15 -0.77
CA PHE A 610 6.73 -28.40 -0.66
C PHE A 610 6.42 -29.84 -0.25
N GLN A 611 5.28 -30.04 0.41
CA GLN A 611 4.76 -31.38 0.69
C GLN A 611 4.11 -31.99 -0.56
N VAL A 612 4.48 -33.23 -0.88
CA VAL A 612 3.85 -34.01 -1.95
C VAL A 612 2.61 -34.70 -1.37
N PRO A 613 1.41 -34.56 -1.98
CA PRO A 613 0.22 -35.26 -1.51
C PRO A 613 0.30 -36.77 -1.78
N ASP A 614 -0.27 -37.56 -0.88
CA ASP A 614 -0.24 -39.04 -0.95
C ASP A 614 -1.23 -39.63 -1.97
N GLU A 615 -2.39 -39.00 -2.13
CA GLU A 615 -3.47 -39.47 -3.01
C GLU A 615 -3.09 -39.70 -4.49
N PRO A 616 -2.31 -38.80 -5.15
CA PRO A 616 -1.95 -38.99 -6.56
C PRO A 616 -0.89 -40.07 -6.80
N PHE A 617 -0.19 -40.57 -5.78
CA PHE A 617 0.94 -41.51 -5.95
C PHE A 617 0.84 -42.70 -4.99
N SER A 618 0.44 -43.88 -5.49
CA SER A 618 0.39 -45.12 -4.69
C SER A 618 1.74 -45.55 -4.09
N ASP A 619 2.84 -45.08 -4.68
CA ASP A 619 4.19 -45.55 -4.41
C ASP A 619 5.07 -44.52 -3.69
N ILE A 620 4.60 -43.27 -3.53
CA ILE A 620 5.32 -42.16 -2.90
C ILE A 620 4.37 -41.53 -1.89
N ALA A 621 4.43 -42.02 -0.66
CA ALA A 621 3.63 -41.50 0.45
C ALA A 621 4.54 -40.70 1.39
N ASN A 622 3.99 -39.62 1.95
CA ASN A 622 4.55 -38.82 3.02
C ASN A 622 5.94 -38.26 2.67
N CYS A 623 6.04 -37.60 1.51
CA CYS A 623 7.30 -37.07 1.00
C CYS A 623 7.31 -35.53 0.92
N ILE A 624 8.48 -34.94 1.15
CA ILE A 624 8.75 -33.52 0.97
C ILE A 624 9.68 -33.37 -0.24
N GLY A 625 9.26 -32.59 -1.23
CA GLY A 625 10.08 -32.24 -2.38
C GLY A 625 10.89 -30.98 -2.11
N VAL A 626 12.19 -31.03 -2.39
CA VAL A 626 13.10 -29.87 -2.35
C VAL A 626 13.73 -29.69 -3.73
N ILE A 627 13.52 -28.52 -4.34
CA ILE A 627 14.18 -28.09 -5.57
C ILE A 627 15.25 -27.10 -5.22
N ARG A 628 16.35 -27.12 -5.97
CA ARG A 628 17.22 -25.95 -6.08
C ARG A 628 17.58 -25.60 -7.52
N GLY A 629 17.82 -24.30 -7.73
CA GLY A 629 18.32 -23.77 -8.99
C GLY A 629 17.32 -23.77 -10.14
N PHE A 630 16.04 -23.54 -9.85
CA PHE A 630 15.02 -23.32 -10.87
C PHE A 630 15.34 -22.07 -11.70
N THR A 631 15.82 -21.03 -11.03
CA THR A 631 16.07 -19.73 -11.64
C THR A 631 17.36 -19.65 -12.46
N HIS A 632 18.39 -20.46 -12.18
CA HIS A 632 19.71 -20.34 -12.84
C HIS A 632 19.65 -20.32 -14.38
N ASP A 633 20.51 -19.47 -14.95
CA ASP A 633 20.55 -19.00 -16.34
C ASP A 633 20.20 -20.06 -17.40
N LEU A 634 19.02 -19.92 -17.99
CA LEU A 634 18.65 -20.52 -19.27
C LEU A 634 19.60 -20.11 -20.43
N SER A 635 20.43 -19.08 -20.24
CA SER A 635 21.35 -18.53 -21.24
C SER A 635 22.79 -19.05 -21.20
N SER A 636 23.25 -19.73 -20.14
CA SER A 636 24.65 -20.16 -19.97
C SER A 636 24.94 -21.58 -20.48
N SER A 637 24.17 -22.04 -21.48
CA SER A 637 24.22 -23.40 -22.05
C SER A 637 25.49 -23.75 -22.84
N LYS A 638 26.61 -23.04 -22.64
CA LYS A 638 27.91 -23.38 -23.27
C LYS A 638 28.90 -24.10 -22.35
N ASN A 639 28.69 -24.10 -21.02
CA ASN A 639 29.65 -24.65 -20.05
C ASN A 639 29.09 -25.77 -19.14
N GLY A 640 28.13 -26.56 -19.61
CA GLY A 640 27.91 -27.94 -19.13
C GLY A 640 27.43 -28.17 -17.67
N TYR A 641 27.24 -27.15 -16.84
CA TYR A 641 26.77 -27.31 -15.46
C TYR A 641 25.82 -26.18 -15.07
N THR A 642 24.51 -26.46 -15.03
CA THR A 642 23.47 -25.80 -14.21
C THR A 642 22.14 -26.49 -14.52
N SER A 643 22.01 -27.74 -14.08
CA SER A 643 20.74 -28.46 -14.14
C SER A 643 19.86 -28.04 -12.97
N LEU A 644 18.56 -27.90 -13.22
CA LEU A 644 17.54 -27.96 -12.17
C LEU A 644 17.84 -29.22 -11.32
N GLU A 645 17.95 -29.08 -10.01
CA GLU A 645 18.19 -30.24 -9.14
C GLU A 645 17.05 -30.41 -8.14
N ALA A 646 16.71 -31.66 -7.83
CA ALA A 646 15.71 -31.96 -6.81
C ALA A 646 16.08 -33.18 -5.99
N VAL A 647 15.45 -33.26 -4.81
CA VAL A 647 15.52 -34.39 -3.90
C VAL A 647 14.15 -34.61 -3.26
N LEU A 648 13.83 -35.87 -2.95
CA LEU A 648 12.65 -36.25 -2.19
C LEU A 648 13.07 -36.76 -0.81
N LEU A 649 12.51 -36.13 0.23
CA LEU A 649 12.68 -36.53 1.62
C LEU A 649 11.46 -37.34 2.05
N CYS A 650 11.65 -38.62 2.37
CA CYS A 650 10.59 -39.48 2.88
C CYS A 650 10.47 -39.30 4.40
N VAL A 651 9.31 -38.85 4.86
CA VAL A 651 8.96 -38.77 6.28
C VAL A 651 8.59 -40.18 6.77
N PRO A 652 9.09 -40.63 7.94
CA PRO A 652 8.78 -41.96 8.46
C PRO A 652 7.28 -42.17 8.66
N ALA A 653 6.78 -43.40 8.43
CA ALA A 653 5.35 -43.73 8.49
C ALA A 653 4.63 -43.45 9.84
N GLY A 654 5.39 -43.18 10.90
CA GLY A 654 4.86 -42.77 12.20
C GLY A 654 4.66 -41.27 12.37
N TYR A 655 5.02 -40.44 11.38
CA TYR A 655 4.95 -38.99 11.43
C TYR A 655 4.32 -38.42 10.15
N GLU A 656 3.72 -37.24 10.22
CA GLU A 656 3.18 -36.49 9.08
C GLU A 656 3.72 -35.05 9.12
N CYS A 657 4.04 -34.48 7.97
CA CYS A 657 4.47 -33.09 7.88
C CYS A 657 3.29 -32.13 8.06
N VAL A 658 3.41 -31.22 9.02
CA VAL A 658 2.41 -30.22 9.34
C VAL A 658 2.73 -28.88 8.68
N ASP A 659 3.99 -28.45 8.79
CA ASP A 659 4.48 -27.25 8.16
C ASP A 659 6.00 -27.31 7.96
N LEU A 660 6.52 -26.45 7.09
CA LEU A 660 7.95 -26.33 6.82
C LEU A 660 8.36 -24.89 6.53
N SER A 661 9.57 -24.52 6.95
CA SER A 661 10.13 -23.22 6.63
C SER A 661 11.63 -23.32 6.36
N LEU A 662 12.07 -22.65 5.30
CA LEU A 662 13.48 -22.42 5.04
C LEU A 662 14.06 -21.45 6.08
N TYR A 663 15.29 -21.72 6.53
CA TYR A 663 16.02 -21.09 7.63
C TYR A 663 17.47 -20.79 7.19
N LYS A 664 18.29 -20.14 8.03
CA LYS A 664 19.68 -19.71 7.72
C LYS A 664 20.49 -20.77 6.94
N ASP A 665 21.38 -20.31 6.07
CA ASP A 665 22.40 -21.15 5.40
C ASP A 665 21.89 -22.44 4.76
N SER A 666 20.81 -22.36 3.97
CA SER A 666 20.15 -23.52 3.34
C SER A 666 19.65 -24.57 4.34
N GLN A 667 19.28 -24.18 5.56
CA GLN A 667 18.60 -25.08 6.50
C GLN A 667 17.09 -25.09 6.29
N ILE A 668 16.43 -26.22 6.57
CA ILE A 668 14.98 -26.38 6.53
C ILE A 668 14.52 -26.80 7.93
N VAL A 669 13.65 -26.01 8.54
CA VAL A 669 12.93 -26.38 9.75
C VAL A 669 11.67 -27.12 9.35
N LEU A 670 11.53 -28.37 9.81
CA LEU A 670 10.36 -29.20 9.59
C LEU A 670 9.60 -29.37 10.90
N LEU A 671 8.27 -29.27 10.79
CA LEU A 671 7.35 -29.51 11.89
C LEU A 671 6.52 -30.75 11.57
N LEU A 672 6.62 -31.79 12.40
CA LEU A 672 6.01 -33.10 12.19
C LEU A 672 5.09 -33.48 13.35
N ASN A 673 3.97 -34.15 13.05
CA ASN A 673 3.06 -34.75 14.04
C ASN A 673 3.15 -36.28 13.99
N GLY A 674 3.04 -36.98 15.11
CA GLY A 674 2.89 -38.43 15.12
C GLY A 674 1.55 -38.90 14.51
N ALA A 675 1.58 -39.87 13.61
CA ALA A 675 0.44 -40.39 12.85
C ALA A 675 -0.66 -41.04 13.74
N SER A 676 -0.35 -41.40 15.00
CA SER A 676 -1.32 -41.93 15.97
C SER A 676 -2.05 -40.87 16.79
N ALA A 677 -1.80 -39.58 16.54
CA ALA A 677 -2.38 -38.48 17.32
C ALA A 677 -3.82 -38.18 16.90
N SER A 678 -4.79 -38.91 17.46
CA SER A 678 -6.16 -38.40 17.54
C SER A 678 -6.17 -37.05 18.28
N SER A 679 -6.97 -36.11 17.79
CA SER A 679 -6.90 -34.66 18.08
C SER A 679 -6.98 -34.21 19.55
N GLU A 680 -7.11 -35.12 20.53
CA GLU A 680 -7.40 -34.75 21.93
C GLU A 680 -6.48 -35.35 23.03
N SER A 681 -5.57 -36.29 22.77
CA SER A 681 -4.62 -36.78 23.82
C SER A 681 -3.22 -37.14 23.33
N SER A 682 -2.21 -36.61 24.05
CA SER A 682 -0.75 -36.85 23.94
C SER A 682 -0.26 -37.19 22.53
N GLY A 683 -0.27 -36.20 21.64
CA GLY A 683 0.41 -36.31 20.36
C GLY A 683 1.91 -36.07 20.55
N ASP A 684 2.72 -37.05 20.17
CA ASP A 684 4.16 -36.87 20.01
C ASP A 684 4.39 -36.11 18.71
N ALA A 685 4.68 -34.81 18.80
CA ALA A 685 5.15 -34.03 17.67
C ALA A 685 6.66 -33.83 17.75
N CYS A 686 7.30 -33.45 16.66
CA CYS A 686 8.70 -33.05 16.71
C CYS A 686 9.00 -31.89 15.75
N MET A 687 10.04 -31.15 16.10
CA MET A 687 10.64 -30.13 15.27
C MET A 687 12.06 -30.58 14.94
N MET A 688 12.44 -30.49 13.66
CA MET A 688 13.77 -30.88 13.21
C MET A 688 14.37 -29.87 12.24
N ILE A 689 15.69 -29.75 12.24
CA ILE A 689 16.43 -28.95 11.24
C ILE A 689 17.20 -29.88 10.32
N VAL A 690 17.02 -29.69 9.02
CA VAL A 690 17.72 -30.43 7.95
C VAL A 690 18.62 -29.46 7.18
N GLN A 691 19.89 -29.80 7.00
CA GLN A 691 20.81 -29.03 6.17
C GLN A 691 20.56 -29.39 4.69
N ALA A 692 19.91 -28.50 3.93
CA ALA A 692 19.55 -28.79 2.54
C ALA A 692 20.79 -28.94 1.65
N SER A 693 21.87 -28.19 1.90
CA SER A 693 23.10 -28.25 1.10
C SER A 693 23.80 -29.62 1.12
N GLU A 694 23.57 -30.43 2.17
CA GLU A 694 24.14 -31.78 2.33
C GLU A 694 23.29 -32.87 1.67
N LEU A 695 22.10 -32.52 1.18
CA LEU A 695 21.21 -33.49 0.55
C LEU A 695 21.75 -33.95 -0.82
N PRO A 696 21.58 -35.24 -1.17
CA PRO A 696 22.01 -35.79 -2.45
C PRO A 696 21.05 -35.37 -3.57
N PHE A 697 21.21 -34.14 -4.03
CA PHE A 697 20.44 -33.59 -5.15
C PHE A 697 20.74 -34.32 -6.46
N ILE A 698 19.68 -34.53 -7.25
CA ILE A 698 19.78 -35.14 -8.58
C ILE A 698 19.43 -34.13 -9.65
N SER A 699 20.28 -34.08 -10.66
CA SER A 699 20.10 -33.31 -11.88
C SER A 699 18.88 -33.80 -12.67
N ILE A 700 17.90 -32.91 -12.85
CA ILE A 700 16.73 -33.15 -13.69
C ILE A 700 16.98 -32.53 -15.06
N SER A 701 16.90 -33.35 -16.11
CA SER A 701 17.05 -32.88 -17.48
C SER A 701 15.86 -31.99 -17.90
N ARG A 702 16.13 -30.79 -18.44
CA ARG A 702 15.11 -29.87 -18.99
C ARG A 702 14.69 -30.19 -20.44
N PHE A 703 15.28 -31.22 -21.08
CA PHE A 703 15.35 -31.36 -22.54
C PHE A 703 14.34 -32.29 -23.22
N THR A 704 13.46 -32.98 -22.51
CA THR A 704 12.54 -33.95 -23.12
C THR A 704 11.08 -33.53 -22.98
N ASN A 705 10.39 -33.57 -24.12
CA ASN A 705 8.94 -33.54 -24.27
C ASN A 705 8.21 -34.04 -23.02
N LEU A 706 7.37 -33.19 -22.41
CA LEU A 706 6.54 -33.52 -21.25
C LEU A 706 7.33 -33.99 -20.01
N ASN A 707 8.17 -33.15 -19.43
CA ASN A 707 8.52 -33.35 -18.02
C ASN A 707 7.43 -32.71 -17.16
N LEU A 708 6.31 -33.44 -17.04
CA LEU A 708 5.73 -33.66 -15.71
C LEU A 708 6.93 -33.86 -14.78
N TRP A 709 7.01 -33.16 -13.66
CA TRP A 709 7.83 -33.64 -12.58
C TRP A 709 7.32 -35.03 -12.21
N ASN A 710 7.84 -36.03 -12.91
CA ASN A 710 7.53 -37.41 -12.66
C ASN A 710 8.36 -37.70 -11.43
N LEU A 711 7.73 -37.49 -10.27
CA LEU A 711 8.20 -37.99 -8.97
C LEU A 711 8.73 -39.44 -9.09
N TYR A 712 8.21 -40.22 -10.06
CA TYR A 712 8.74 -41.52 -10.50
C TYR A 712 10.25 -41.55 -10.85
N GLN A 713 10.82 -40.51 -11.47
CA GLN A 713 12.27 -40.47 -11.77
C GLN A 713 13.13 -40.30 -10.51
N LEU A 714 12.57 -39.67 -9.46
CA LEU A 714 13.22 -39.47 -8.17
C LEU A 714 12.90 -40.59 -7.17
N LYS A 715 12.07 -41.58 -7.57
CA LYS A 715 11.62 -42.69 -6.74
C LYS A 715 12.79 -43.55 -6.24
N ASP A 716 13.81 -43.76 -7.08
CA ASP A 716 14.98 -44.58 -6.74
C ASP A 716 15.99 -43.83 -5.85
N SER A 717 15.73 -42.56 -5.56
CA SER A 717 16.65 -41.65 -4.87
C SER A 717 16.03 -40.94 -3.66
N THR A 718 14.95 -41.50 -3.10
CA THR A 718 14.33 -40.97 -1.90
C THR A 718 15.28 -41.07 -0.71
N VAL A 719 15.47 -39.96 0.00
CA VAL A 719 16.27 -39.90 1.22
C VAL A 719 15.34 -40.05 2.41
N GLN A 720 15.57 -41.07 3.24
CA GLN A 720 14.78 -41.27 4.44
C GLN A 720 15.24 -40.31 5.55
N LEU A 721 14.31 -39.57 6.15
CA LEU A 721 14.63 -38.66 7.25
C LEU A 721 15.06 -39.45 8.50
N GLN A 722 16.26 -39.14 8.99
CA GLN A 722 16.82 -39.76 10.19
C GLN A 722 16.35 -38.98 11.43
N MET A 723 15.55 -39.64 12.27
CA MET A 723 14.97 -39.05 13.49
C MET A 723 15.94 -39.07 14.69
N GLU A 724 17.08 -39.75 14.56
CA GLU A 724 18.10 -39.91 15.61
C GLU A 724 19.18 -38.81 15.58
N ASN A 725 19.05 -37.81 14.70
CA ASN A 725 20.01 -36.72 14.56
C ASN A 725 20.02 -35.76 15.76
N GLU A 726 21.16 -35.11 16.01
CA GLU A 726 21.38 -34.16 17.11
C GLU A 726 20.51 -32.88 17.01
N LYS A 727 19.79 -32.64 15.90
CA LYS A 727 18.95 -31.46 15.66
C LYS A 727 17.45 -31.79 15.59
N VAL A 728 16.97 -32.71 16.43
CA VAL A 728 15.55 -33.08 16.55
C VAL A 728 15.07 -32.82 17.98
N ARG A 729 13.91 -32.18 18.14
CA ARG A 729 13.26 -31.95 19.43
C ARG A 729 11.84 -32.48 19.45
N ASN A 730 11.54 -33.31 20.44
CA ASN A 730 10.17 -33.75 20.70
C ASN A 730 9.36 -32.67 21.42
N ILE A 731 8.12 -32.52 20.97
CA ILE A 731 7.13 -31.59 21.48
C ILE A 731 5.99 -32.41 22.11
N PRO A 732 5.66 -32.21 23.39
CA PRO A 732 4.70 -33.04 24.13
C PRO A 732 3.23 -32.79 23.75
N HIS A 733 3.00 -32.08 22.65
CA HIS A 733 1.70 -31.63 22.19
C HIS A 733 1.60 -31.83 20.68
N SER A 734 0.42 -32.23 20.19
CA SER A 734 0.14 -32.17 18.76
C SER A 734 0.19 -30.71 18.29
N VAL A 735 0.93 -30.48 17.21
CA VAL A 735 1.21 -29.17 16.63
C VAL A 735 0.32 -28.92 15.42
N ILE A 736 0.09 -27.65 15.11
CA ILE A 736 -0.64 -27.22 13.91
C ILE A 736 0.13 -26.10 13.20
N ALA A 737 -0.12 -25.93 11.91
CA ALA A 737 0.36 -24.77 11.16
C ALA A 737 -0.28 -23.47 11.74
N PRO A 738 0.42 -22.31 11.68
CA PRO A 738 1.68 -22.06 10.98
C PRO A 738 2.94 -22.29 11.83
N LEU A 739 4.08 -22.59 11.19
CA LEU A 739 5.41 -22.52 11.79
C LEU A 739 6.04 -21.15 11.51
N ALA A 740 6.40 -20.40 12.55
CA ALA A 740 7.06 -19.09 12.40
C ALA A 740 8.53 -19.19 12.81
N VAL A 741 9.45 -18.94 11.88
CA VAL A 741 10.91 -19.00 12.12
C VAL A 741 11.55 -17.64 11.84
N SER A 742 12.49 -17.22 12.68
CA SER A 742 13.34 -16.06 12.46
C SER A 742 14.78 -16.49 12.23
N ALA A 743 15.27 -16.28 11.00
CA ALA A 743 16.66 -16.49 10.65
C ALA A 743 17.59 -15.56 11.45
N SER A 744 17.29 -14.26 11.51
CA SER A 744 18.17 -13.26 12.13
C SER A 744 18.41 -13.51 13.62
N ARG A 745 17.41 -14.01 14.34
CA ARG A 745 17.46 -14.25 15.79
C ARG A 745 17.63 -15.72 16.19
N GLY A 746 17.54 -16.63 15.22
CA GLY A 746 17.60 -18.07 15.49
C GLY A 746 16.50 -18.56 16.43
N VAL A 747 15.26 -18.13 16.21
CA VAL A 747 14.10 -18.54 17.05
C VAL A 747 13.00 -19.13 16.20
N ALA A 748 12.24 -20.05 16.78
CA ALA A 748 11.03 -20.63 16.18
C ALA A 748 9.84 -20.54 17.15
N CYS A 749 8.67 -20.23 16.61
CA CYS A 749 7.40 -20.31 17.33
C CYS A 749 6.52 -21.39 16.68
N VAL A 750 6.04 -22.31 17.52
CA VAL A 750 5.22 -23.46 17.15
C VAL A 750 3.88 -23.36 17.89
N PHE A 751 2.78 -23.66 17.21
CA PHE A 751 1.45 -23.66 17.81
C PHE A 751 0.93 -25.07 18.03
N ALA A 752 0.37 -25.31 19.21
CA ALA A 752 -0.27 -26.57 19.56
C ALA A 752 -1.78 -26.53 19.28
N ALA A 753 -2.38 -27.68 18.97
CA ALA A 753 -3.82 -27.85 18.79
C ALA A 753 -4.64 -27.41 20.04
N ARG A 754 -4.02 -27.48 21.23
CA ARG A 754 -4.62 -27.04 22.50
C ARG A 754 -4.53 -25.52 22.73
N LYS A 755 -4.45 -24.71 21.67
CA LYS A 755 -4.30 -23.24 21.72
C LYS A 755 -3.12 -22.82 22.61
N ARG A 756 -1.96 -23.42 22.41
CA ARG A 756 -0.71 -23.01 23.08
C ARG A 756 0.30 -22.57 22.04
N ALA A 757 1.14 -21.63 22.41
CA ALA A 757 2.29 -21.22 21.62
C ALA A 757 3.56 -21.57 22.39
N LEU A 758 4.47 -22.22 21.69
CA LEU A 758 5.75 -22.69 22.18
C LEU A 758 6.84 -21.92 21.43
N VAL A 759 7.75 -21.28 22.16
CA VAL A 759 8.88 -20.56 21.56
C VAL A 759 10.16 -21.29 21.89
N TYR A 760 10.91 -21.64 20.85
CA TYR A 760 12.18 -22.33 20.91
C TYR A 760 13.29 -21.42 20.40
N ILE A 761 14.44 -21.47 21.07
CA ILE A 761 15.70 -20.90 20.59
C ILE A 761 16.42 -22.01 19.81
N LEU A 762 16.73 -21.77 18.54
CA LEU A 762 17.32 -22.75 17.61
C LEU A 762 18.86 -22.75 17.63
N GLU A 763 19.48 -21.62 17.99
CA GLU A 763 20.92 -21.42 18.11
C GLU A 763 21.22 -20.86 19.51
N GLU A 764 22.12 -21.48 20.27
CA GLU A 764 22.74 -20.80 21.42
C GLU A 764 23.83 -19.87 20.86
N ASP A 765 23.86 -18.61 21.30
CA ASP A 765 24.92 -17.67 20.93
C ASP A 765 26.27 -18.26 21.33
N GLU A 766 27.06 -18.73 20.35
CA GLU A 766 28.50 -18.90 20.53
C GLU A 766 29.12 -17.50 20.62
N GLU A 767 29.05 -16.83 21.79
CA GLU A 767 29.99 -15.80 22.27
C GLU A 767 29.49 -15.10 23.55
N GLU A 768 29.77 -15.69 24.71
CA GLU A 768 30.48 -14.95 25.76
C GLU A 768 31.68 -15.83 26.13
N VAL A 769 32.82 -15.60 25.45
CA VAL A 769 34.10 -16.03 26.00
C VAL A 769 34.18 -15.36 27.38
N PRO A 770 34.19 -16.10 28.50
CA PRO A 770 34.39 -15.46 29.78
C PRO A 770 35.76 -14.81 29.71
N ASP A 771 35.83 -13.50 29.95
CA ASP A 771 37.08 -12.79 30.12
C ASP A 771 37.94 -13.57 31.14
N THR A 772 38.86 -14.38 30.64
CA THR A 772 39.84 -15.08 31.46
C THR A 772 40.90 -14.06 31.85
N GLU A 773 40.83 -13.67 33.14
CA GLU A 773 41.84 -13.07 34.05
C GLU A 773 43.10 -12.39 33.47
#